data_AF-A0A6G1GB70-F1
#
_entry.id   AF-A0A6G1GB70-F1
#
_cell.length_a   1.000
_cell.length_b   1.000
_cell.length_c   1.000
_cell.angle_alpha   90.00
_cell.angle_beta   90.00
_cell.angle_gamma   90.00
#
_symmetry.space_group_name_H-M   'P 1'
#
loop_
_entity.id
_entity.type
_entity.pdbx_description
1 polymer ?
#
loop_
_entity_poly.entity_id
_entity_poly.type
_entity_poly.pdbx_seq_one_letter_code
_entity_poly.pdbx_strand_id
1 'polypeptide(L)'
;MTTNFTQCALRYIGNQTLESRYSWRGPTHLIDPNSTTQITFAGCLEVCGRERDWYPWSQSSATITTWILPVIGMLLQAPFESNAFSQTMFALARWVGSPMASLSYILWNISVSGKCALMVDMSIPYDERVPDRGSDFASLRDSFFILTNMNQYTMKPVISLKKEVEGLLRIVLFSKDLPLKGTNTSLQDTREELAQNLREGRKRGVVPVFIATAWFLFSLAISIQTAFGFIGENAQAHDLALGLLLAWMPVLILCSIVDRNPVASEDIRKRLNGLVDLVCWSLANNQIRNDFVARFRDQPEGPRMREWVEKIATMSQHIEGNFFVSFAGQGRVRWHYGAAHPILSDIENCYVADHGRNWLQYEEEARANLVLGPVGEGLIWFDKRELWQIVSAMIIVSCTVFGAFTLSYYTPTVGLGCRSGGYVIFFIFSVSLLVGELLVWWFSSPVRPDQMKWLARGSTRLQSISTFNRLEQQSSGMVRRVNSSFGRFKERLEDIGVQSIVTIGGLFYRRDRTTRSNRLERKVRQALQTYHGYSLREWTDRFVFKPLEVINALWLVYIVIAQTMGIYNTCECKSSIWGTMGGYVDLQQTTFTDNPLIIQYWAEGVVLSATVMGLAMMYVVVEWCIQSHLNTGNYHDARRGLVRTRRFRVLTFYLRYPFSKVIHGVNSFRHRLWRLLKIKPGREQKSLVWTRYITFDYKPLRTNEMDFEVLVHQPSPNLHEGSEFLPLADTPLIHVREPDETHTSPGTNLSAEPALRRLSSSSNPPRISFDSSRSPRSASDASLNVPPGYPRQNPQQ
;
A
#
# COMPACT_ATOMS: atom_id res chain seq x y z
N MET A 1 -24.21 -37.16 -24.08
CA MET A 1 -23.06 -38.09 -24.11
C MET A 1 -21.92 -37.34 -23.45
N THR A 2 -21.41 -37.88 -22.35
CA THR A 2 -20.27 -37.33 -21.63
C THR A 2 -19.05 -37.33 -22.54
N THR A 3 -18.35 -36.19 -22.60
CA THR A 3 -17.17 -36.08 -23.45
C THR A 3 -16.02 -36.88 -22.85
N ASN A 4 -15.41 -37.74 -23.67
CA ASN A 4 -14.19 -38.47 -23.32
C ASN A 4 -13.24 -38.39 -24.52
N PHE A 5 -12.21 -37.56 -24.42
CA PHE A 5 -11.31 -37.29 -25.55
C PHE A 5 -10.50 -38.53 -25.95
N THR A 6 -10.15 -39.40 -25.00
CA THR A 6 -9.43 -40.66 -25.28
C THR A 6 -10.28 -41.62 -26.10
N GLN A 7 -11.54 -41.82 -25.72
CA GLN A 7 -12.48 -42.64 -26.50
C GLN A 7 -12.83 -41.99 -27.84
N CYS A 8 -12.93 -40.66 -27.87
CA CYS A 8 -13.16 -39.92 -29.10
C CYS A 8 -12.01 -40.09 -30.11
N ALA A 9 -10.76 -40.00 -29.64
CA ALA A 9 -9.57 -40.24 -30.45
C ALA A 9 -9.61 -41.64 -31.08
N LEU A 10 -9.91 -42.67 -30.29
CA LEU A 10 -10.04 -44.05 -30.78
C LEU A 10 -11.16 -44.24 -31.80
N ARG A 11 -12.25 -43.46 -31.71
CA ARG A 11 -13.38 -43.54 -32.64
C ARG A 11 -13.12 -42.82 -33.97
N TYR A 12 -12.35 -41.74 -33.93
CA TYR A 12 -12.03 -40.93 -35.09
C TYR A 12 -10.84 -41.50 -35.88
N ILE A 13 -9.75 -41.83 -35.18
CA ILE A 13 -8.53 -42.35 -35.77
C ILE A 13 -8.81 -43.73 -36.39
N GLY A 14 -8.64 -43.84 -37.71
CA GLY A 14 -8.89 -45.07 -38.46
C GLY A 14 -10.29 -45.18 -39.08
N ASN A 15 -11.18 -44.19 -38.90
CA ASN A 15 -12.48 -44.15 -39.54
C ASN A 15 -12.55 -43.15 -40.71
N GLN A 16 -12.33 -43.65 -41.93
CA GLN A 16 -12.32 -42.85 -43.17
C GLN A 16 -13.62 -42.04 -43.41
N THR A 17 -14.76 -42.53 -42.91
CA THR A 17 -16.05 -41.83 -43.09
C THR A 17 -16.15 -40.57 -42.22
N LEU A 18 -15.58 -40.60 -41.01
CA LEU A 18 -15.53 -39.45 -40.13
C LEU A 18 -14.43 -38.47 -40.55
N GLU A 19 -13.30 -38.99 -41.01
CA GLU A 19 -12.19 -38.18 -41.54
C GLU A 19 -12.64 -37.34 -42.74
N SER A 20 -13.26 -37.96 -43.75
CA SER A 20 -13.72 -37.24 -44.94
C SER A 20 -14.75 -36.14 -44.65
N ARG A 21 -15.56 -36.30 -43.60
CA ARG A 21 -16.61 -35.35 -43.20
C ARG A 21 -16.12 -34.23 -42.28
N TYR A 22 -15.24 -34.54 -41.33
CA TYR A 22 -14.91 -33.64 -40.23
C TYR A 22 -13.43 -33.30 -40.09
N SER A 23 -12.55 -33.75 -40.99
CA SER A 23 -11.14 -33.36 -41.01
C SER A 23 -10.97 -31.85 -41.11
N TRP A 24 -10.02 -31.33 -40.32
CA TRP A 24 -9.59 -29.94 -40.44
C TRP A 24 -8.73 -29.75 -41.69
N ARG A 25 -9.01 -28.68 -42.46
CA ARG A 25 -8.24 -28.29 -43.66
C ARG A 25 -7.73 -26.85 -43.60
N GLY A 26 -7.98 -26.16 -42.49
CA GLY A 26 -7.53 -24.79 -42.29
C GLY A 26 -6.05 -24.73 -41.87
N PRO A 27 -5.51 -23.52 -41.68
CA PRO A 27 -4.17 -23.37 -41.14
C PRO A 27 -4.08 -23.94 -39.72
N THR A 28 -3.01 -24.67 -39.44
CA THR A 28 -2.63 -25.11 -38.09
C THR A 28 -1.49 -24.22 -37.58
N HIS A 29 -1.37 -24.08 -36.26
CA HIS A 29 -0.36 -23.24 -35.64
C HIS A 29 0.47 -24.09 -34.69
N LEU A 30 1.80 -24.08 -34.88
CA LEU A 30 2.78 -24.85 -34.09
C LEU A 30 2.64 -26.39 -34.13
N ILE A 31 1.74 -26.91 -34.95
CA ILE A 31 1.50 -28.34 -35.16
C ILE A 31 1.38 -28.56 -36.68
N ASP A 32 1.95 -29.64 -37.18
CA ASP A 32 1.86 -30.00 -38.60
C ASP A 32 0.42 -30.38 -38.99
N PRO A 33 -0.08 -29.94 -40.16
CA PRO A 33 -1.42 -30.30 -40.62
C PRO A 33 -1.56 -31.82 -40.80
N ASN A 34 -2.52 -32.44 -40.12
CA ASN A 34 -2.80 -33.87 -40.23
C ASN A 34 -4.31 -34.13 -40.17
N SER A 35 -4.89 -34.51 -41.31
CA SER A 35 -6.33 -34.79 -41.42
C SER A 35 -6.82 -35.96 -40.58
N THR A 36 -5.93 -36.89 -40.22
CA THR A 36 -6.26 -38.11 -39.48
C THR A 36 -6.41 -37.90 -37.97
N THR A 37 -5.78 -36.85 -37.44
CA THR A 37 -5.79 -36.54 -36.00
C THR A 37 -6.55 -35.26 -35.67
N GLN A 38 -6.62 -34.32 -36.64
CA GLN A 38 -7.20 -33.00 -36.44
C GLN A 38 -8.66 -32.97 -36.89
N ILE A 39 -9.55 -32.84 -35.91
CA ILE A 39 -10.99 -32.77 -36.11
C ILE A 39 -11.48 -31.33 -36.02
N THR A 40 -12.40 -30.95 -36.91
CA THR A 40 -13.14 -29.68 -36.86
C THR A 40 -13.97 -29.57 -35.57
N PHE A 41 -14.25 -28.34 -35.12
CA PHE A 41 -15.12 -28.10 -33.96
C PHE A 41 -16.48 -28.81 -34.07
N ALA A 42 -17.14 -28.72 -35.24
CA ALA A 42 -18.41 -29.40 -35.49
C ALA A 42 -18.27 -30.93 -35.37
N GLY A 43 -17.17 -31.49 -35.87
CA GLY A 43 -16.86 -32.91 -35.71
C GLY A 43 -16.62 -33.31 -34.25
N CYS A 44 -15.92 -32.48 -33.47
CA CYS A 44 -15.69 -32.73 -32.05
C CYS A 44 -17.02 -32.84 -31.29
N LEU A 45 -17.98 -31.95 -31.54
CA LEU A 45 -19.29 -32.00 -30.88
C LEU A 45 -20.08 -33.28 -31.21
N GLU A 46 -20.00 -33.76 -32.44
CA GLU A 46 -20.73 -34.95 -32.91
C GLU A 46 -20.04 -36.27 -32.52
N VAL A 47 -18.70 -36.33 -32.55
CA VAL A 47 -17.93 -37.55 -32.26
C VAL A 47 -17.59 -37.66 -30.78
N CYS A 48 -17.14 -36.57 -30.15
CA CYS A 48 -16.72 -36.55 -28.75
C CYS A 48 -17.85 -36.19 -27.79
N GLY A 49 -18.94 -35.55 -28.24
CA GLY A 49 -20.05 -35.13 -27.40
C GLY A 49 -19.96 -33.67 -26.90
N ARG A 50 -21.04 -33.19 -26.29
CA ARG A 50 -21.24 -31.77 -25.91
C ARG A 50 -20.96 -31.47 -24.43
N GLU A 51 -20.73 -32.49 -23.62
CA GLU A 51 -20.57 -32.34 -22.18
C GLU A 51 -19.09 -32.05 -21.82
N ARG A 52 -18.78 -32.05 -20.52
CA ARG A 52 -17.43 -31.77 -19.99
C ARG A 52 -16.74 -33.06 -19.59
N ASP A 53 -15.43 -33.12 -19.81
CA ASP A 53 -14.57 -34.20 -19.34
C ASP A 53 -13.85 -33.77 -18.05
N TRP A 54 -14.40 -34.13 -16.89
CA TRP A 54 -13.88 -33.69 -15.59
C TRP A 54 -12.52 -34.28 -15.28
N TYR A 55 -11.65 -33.51 -14.61
CA TYR A 55 -10.38 -34.06 -14.14
C TYR A 55 -10.59 -35.10 -13.03
N PRO A 56 -9.76 -36.16 -13.00
CA PRO A 56 -9.79 -37.13 -11.92
C PRO A 56 -9.44 -36.44 -10.60
N TRP A 57 -10.00 -36.94 -9.50
CA TRP A 57 -9.78 -36.36 -8.16
C TRP A 57 -8.30 -36.24 -7.78
N SER A 58 -7.45 -37.18 -8.22
CA SER A 58 -6.00 -37.11 -8.00
C SER A 58 -5.38 -35.84 -8.58
N GLN A 59 -5.79 -35.44 -9.78
CA GLN A 59 -5.29 -34.22 -10.43
C GLN A 59 -5.88 -32.97 -9.78
N SER A 60 -7.20 -32.94 -9.53
CA SER A 60 -7.86 -31.80 -8.89
C SER A 60 -7.31 -31.54 -7.48
N SER A 61 -7.10 -32.59 -6.68
CA SER A 61 -6.55 -32.48 -5.33
C SER A 61 -5.09 -32.04 -5.30
N ALA A 62 -4.28 -32.41 -6.30
CA ALA A 62 -2.92 -31.90 -6.46
C ALA A 62 -2.92 -30.38 -6.70
N THR A 63 -3.74 -29.87 -7.60
CA THR A 63 -3.87 -28.41 -7.82
C THR A 63 -4.44 -27.68 -6.59
N ILE A 64 -5.42 -28.26 -5.89
CA ILE A 64 -5.97 -27.69 -4.65
C ILE A 64 -4.87 -27.51 -3.59
N THR A 65 -4.08 -28.55 -3.36
CA THR A 65 -3.03 -28.55 -2.33
C THR A 65 -1.84 -27.67 -2.71
N THR A 66 -1.51 -27.58 -4.00
CA THR A 66 -0.37 -26.81 -4.51
C THR A 66 -0.67 -25.31 -4.57
N TRP A 67 -1.87 -24.91 -4.97
CA TRP A 67 -2.20 -23.51 -5.24
C TRP A 67 -3.31 -22.93 -4.36
N ILE A 68 -4.43 -23.64 -4.22
CA ILE A 68 -5.60 -23.09 -3.52
C ILE A 68 -5.34 -22.95 -2.02
N LEU A 69 -4.82 -24.00 -1.37
CA LEU A 69 -4.53 -23.94 0.07
C LEU A 69 -3.48 -22.88 0.42
N PRO A 70 -2.34 -22.75 -0.30
CA PRO A 70 -1.38 -21.68 -0.05
C PRO A 70 -1.95 -20.28 -0.27
N VAL A 71 -2.74 -20.08 -1.32
CA VAL A 71 -3.39 -18.80 -1.63
C VAL A 71 -4.40 -18.42 -0.54
N ILE A 72 -5.24 -19.35 -0.11
CA ILE A 72 -6.15 -19.13 1.04
C ILE A 72 -5.33 -18.82 2.29
N GLY A 73 -4.25 -19.58 2.54
CA GLY A 73 -3.33 -19.33 3.66
C GLY A 73 -2.77 -17.91 3.66
N MET A 74 -2.32 -17.41 2.50
CA MET A 74 -1.84 -16.03 2.33
C MET A 74 -2.95 -15.00 2.52
N LEU A 75 -4.14 -15.23 1.96
CA LEU A 75 -5.29 -14.35 2.13
C LEU A 75 -5.71 -14.25 3.60
N LEU A 76 -5.64 -15.34 4.35
CA LEU A 76 -5.93 -15.34 5.79
C LEU A 76 -4.91 -14.53 6.60
N GLN A 77 -3.70 -14.33 6.09
CA GLN A 77 -2.71 -13.43 6.69
C GLN A 77 -2.91 -11.97 6.31
N ALA A 78 -3.86 -11.68 5.41
CA ALA A 78 -4.15 -10.32 5.05
C ALA A 78 -4.69 -9.54 6.28
N PRO A 79 -4.39 -8.23 6.36
CA PRO A 79 -4.58 -7.44 7.58
C PRO A 79 -6.05 -7.06 7.85
N PHE A 80 -6.93 -8.00 8.11
CA PHE A 80 -8.38 -7.77 8.26
C PHE A 80 -8.77 -6.91 9.46
N GLU A 81 -9.91 -6.23 9.35
CA GLU A 81 -10.49 -5.39 10.41
C GLU A 81 -11.50 -6.20 11.24
N SER A 82 -11.28 -6.24 12.55
CA SER A 82 -12.22 -6.88 13.49
C SER A 82 -13.57 -6.17 13.48
N ASN A 83 -14.66 -6.94 13.55
CA ASN A 83 -16.05 -6.44 13.59
C ASN A 83 -16.52 -5.67 12.35
N ALA A 84 -15.78 -5.69 11.24
CA ALA A 84 -16.13 -5.02 9.98
C ALA A 84 -16.11 -5.99 8.78
N PHE A 85 -16.95 -7.04 8.84
CA PHE A 85 -16.98 -8.11 7.82
C PHE A 85 -17.21 -7.57 6.40
N SER A 86 -18.20 -6.68 6.22
CA SER A 86 -18.51 -6.12 4.89
C SER A 86 -17.36 -5.29 4.32
N GLN A 87 -16.70 -4.48 5.14
CA GLN A 87 -15.54 -3.69 4.70
C GLN A 87 -14.36 -4.59 4.34
N THR A 88 -14.16 -5.67 5.10
CA THR A 88 -13.16 -6.70 4.81
C THR A 88 -13.45 -7.41 3.47
N MET A 89 -14.70 -7.75 3.19
CA MET A 89 -15.09 -8.35 1.90
C MET A 89 -14.87 -7.39 0.73
N PHE A 90 -15.20 -6.10 0.87
CA PHE A 90 -14.92 -5.10 -0.16
C PHE A 90 -13.43 -4.87 -0.36
N ALA A 91 -12.62 -4.90 0.70
CA ALA A 91 -11.17 -4.83 0.60
C ALA A 91 -10.60 -6.03 -0.17
N LEU A 92 -11.08 -7.25 0.10
CA LEU A 92 -10.69 -8.46 -0.64
C LEU A 92 -11.12 -8.38 -2.11
N ALA A 93 -12.36 -7.98 -2.39
CA ALA A 93 -12.85 -7.79 -3.75
C ALA A 93 -11.99 -6.78 -4.51
N ARG A 94 -11.54 -5.71 -3.85
CA ARG A 94 -10.64 -4.73 -4.44
C ARG A 94 -9.23 -5.28 -4.68
N TRP A 95 -8.61 -5.93 -3.69
CA TRP A 95 -7.27 -6.51 -3.84
C TRP A 95 -7.21 -7.57 -4.94
N VAL A 96 -8.25 -8.39 -5.06
CA VAL A 96 -8.32 -9.48 -6.04
C VAL A 96 -8.84 -8.99 -7.40
N GLY A 97 -9.83 -8.11 -7.41
CA GLY A 97 -10.49 -7.62 -8.62
C GLY A 97 -9.81 -6.40 -9.26
N SER A 98 -9.02 -5.62 -8.51
CA SER A 98 -8.24 -4.48 -9.03
C SER A 98 -6.81 -4.49 -8.45
N PRO A 99 -6.04 -5.56 -8.68
CA PRO A 99 -4.74 -5.74 -8.06
C PRO A 99 -3.75 -4.63 -8.44
N MET A 100 -3.82 -4.12 -9.68
CA MET A 100 -2.97 -3.02 -10.15
C MET A 100 -3.22 -1.72 -9.38
N ALA A 101 -4.49 -1.37 -9.16
CA ALA A 101 -4.83 -0.17 -8.41
C ALA A 101 -4.41 -0.34 -6.95
N SER A 102 -4.76 -1.46 -6.32
CA SER A 102 -4.37 -1.75 -4.94
C SER A 102 -2.85 -1.70 -4.72
N LEU A 103 -2.07 -2.39 -5.56
CA LEU A 103 -0.61 -2.36 -5.48
C LEU A 103 -0.07 -0.93 -5.65
N SER A 104 -0.65 -0.11 -6.52
CA SER A 104 -0.18 1.26 -6.73
C SER A 104 -0.31 2.13 -5.47
N TYR A 105 -1.43 2.03 -4.74
CA TYR A 105 -1.62 2.73 -3.47
C TYR A 105 -0.70 2.19 -2.37
N ILE A 106 -0.49 0.88 -2.31
CA ILE A 106 0.39 0.28 -1.28
C ILE A 106 1.85 0.69 -1.53
N LEU A 107 2.32 0.61 -2.78
CA LEU A 107 3.66 1.03 -3.16
C LEU A 107 3.89 2.52 -2.94
N TRP A 108 2.86 3.36 -3.19
CA TRP A 108 2.87 4.77 -2.80
C TRP A 108 3.11 4.92 -1.29
N ASN A 109 2.34 4.25 -0.44
CA ASN A 109 2.50 4.37 1.01
C ASN A 109 3.88 3.90 1.50
N ILE A 110 4.41 2.81 0.92
CA ILE A 110 5.77 2.33 1.21
C ILE A 110 6.81 3.40 0.82
N SER A 111 6.67 4.04 -0.34
CA SER A 111 7.52 5.14 -0.80
C SER A 111 7.49 6.32 0.18
N VAL A 112 6.29 6.71 0.65
CA VAL A 112 6.09 7.77 1.64
C VAL A 112 6.76 7.42 2.98
N SER A 113 6.59 6.19 3.47
CA SER A 113 7.28 5.70 4.69
C SER A 113 8.80 5.67 4.51
N GLY A 114 9.28 5.29 3.33
CA GLY A 114 10.70 5.31 2.97
C GLY A 114 11.29 6.71 3.01
N LYS A 115 10.53 7.72 2.57
CA LYS A 115 10.90 9.15 2.66
C LYS A 115 10.99 9.61 4.12
N CYS A 116 10.02 9.25 4.99
CA CYS A 116 10.12 9.52 6.43
C CYS A 116 11.42 8.95 7.03
N ALA A 117 11.72 7.68 6.74
CA ALA A 117 12.92 7.00 7.22
C ALA A 117 14.21 7.64 6.67
N LEU A 118 14.19 8.13 5.43
CA LEU A 118 15.32 8.84 4.83
C LEU A 118 15.58 10.20 5.50
N MET A 119 14.52 10.99 5.74
CA MET A 119 14.65 12.30 6.39
C MET A 119 15.21 12.17 7.81
N VAL A 120 14.78 11.16 8.56
CA VAL A 120 15.34 10.84 9.88
C VAL A 120 16.81 10.44 9.78
N ASP A 121 17.19 9.54 8.86
CA ASP A 121 18.61 9.16 8.69
C ASP A 121 19.52 10.36 8.37
N MET A 122 19.03 11.30 7.56
CA MET A 122 19.76 12.47 7.10
C MET A 122 19.79 13.62 8.12
N SER A 123 19.06 13.52 9.23
CA SER A 123 19.00 14.58 10.25
C SER A 123 20.33 14.83 10.97
N ILE A 124 21.16 13.79 11.10
CA ILE A 124 22.46 13.85 11.79
C ILE A 124 23.61 13.42 10.86
N PRO A 125 24.88 13.69 11.22
CA PRO A 125 26.03 13.27 10.43
C PRO A 125 26.12 11.74 10.31
N TYR A 126 26.84 11.27 9.29
CA TYR A 126 26.97 9.84 9.03
C TYR A 126 27.87 9.15 10.06
N ASP A 127 29.05 9.74 10.32
CA ASP A 127 30.11 9.15 11.13
C ASP A 127 29.93 9.36 12.64
N GLU A 128 29.03 10.26 13.04
CA GLU A 128 28.74 10.49 14.45
C GLU A 128 27.92 9.38 15.10
N ARG A 129 28.13 9.20 16.41
CA ARG A 129 27.34 8.28 17.22
C ARG A 129 25.89 8.76 17.26
N VAL A 130 24.96 7.90 16.86
CA VAL A 130 23.52 8.19 16.96
C VAL A 130 23.20 8.61 18.39
N PRO A 131 22.54 9.76 18.65
CA PRO A 131 22.26 10.27 19.99
C PRO A 131 21.43 9.31 20.88
N ASP A 132 21.28 9.66 22.16
CA ASP A 132 20.52 8.86 23.15
C ASP A 132 19.01 9.18 23.14
N ARG A 133 18.22 8.44 23.94
CA ARG A 133 16.74 8.48 23.89
C ARG A 133 16.13 9.87 24.15
N GLY A 134 16.74 10.69 25.01
CA GLY A 134 16.28 12.05 25.32
C GLY A 134 16.68 13.12 24.30
N SER A 135 17.29 12.74 23.17
CA SER A 135 17.76 13.68 22.15
C SER A 135 16.67 14.13 21.18
N ASP A 136 16.93 15.23 20.47
CA ASP A 136 16.03 15.76 19.46
C ASP A 136 15.90 14.84 18.25
N PHE A 137 16.95 14.07 17.97
CA PHE A 137 16.92 12.99 17.00
C PHE A 137 15.84 11.93 17.35
N ALA A 138 15.75 11.53 18.63
CA ALA A 138 14.74 10.58 19.08
C ALA A 138 13.32 11.15 18.94
N SER A 139 13.13 12.41 19.36
CA SER A 139 11.87 13.15 19.22
C SER A 139 11.41 13.23 17.75
N LEU A 140 12.32 13.54 16.82
CA LEU A 140 11.99 13.58 15.39
C LEU A 140 11.70 12.19 14.82
N ARG A 141 12.45 11.17 15.21
CA ARG A 141 12.15 9.77 14.81
C ARG A 141 10.73 9.37 15.23
N ASP A 142 10.29 9.76 16.43
CA ASP A 142 8.94 9.48 16.93
C ASP A 142 7.88 10.25 16.14
N SER A 143 8.16 11.51 15.81
CA SER A 143 7.31 12.37 15.00
C SER A 143 7.08 11.80 13.59
N PHE A 144 8.15 11.42 12.89
CA PHE A 144 8.04 10.81 11.56
C PHE A 144 7.38 9.42 11.62
N PHE A 145 7.58 8.65 12.69
CA PHE A 145 6.87 7.39 12.87
C PHE A 145 5.37 7.62 13.05
N ILE A 146 4.95 8.56 13.90
CA ILE A 146 3.53 8.95 14.05
C ILE A 146 2.96 9.41 12.70
N LEU A 147 3.71 10.19 11.92
CA LEU A 147 3.29 10.63 10.60
C LEU A 147 3.02 9.45 9.64
N THR A 148 3.85 8.39 9.67
CA THR A 148 3.57 7.18 8.88
C THR A 148 2.27 6.48 9.29
N ASN A 149 1.87 6.58 10.57
CA ASN A 149 0.61 6.03 11.07
C ASN A 149 -0.57 6.93 10.66
N MET A 150 -0.44 8.25 10.80
CA MET A 150 -1.46 9.23 10.36
C MET A 150 -1.77 9.10 8.87
N ASN A 151 -0.78 8.74 8.05
CA ASN A 151 -0.95 8.53 6.61
C ASN A 151 -1.98 7.44 6.27
N GLN A 152 -2.28 6.53 7.20
CA GLN A 152 -3.16 5.37 6.96
C GLN A 152 -4.64 5.67 7.19
N TYR A 153 -4.99 6.90 7.59
CA TYR A 153 -6.36 7.27 7.93
C TYR A 153 -6.91 8.37 7.02
N THR A 154 -8.19 8.27 6.70
CA THR A 154 -8.94 9.34 6.05
C THR A 154 -9.20 10.48 7.03
N MET A 155 -9.19 11.71 6.51
CA MET A 155 -9.50 12.92 7.26
C MET A 155 -10.90 13.42 6.90
N LYS A 156 -11.51 14.25 7.76
CA LYS A 156 -12.78 14.92 7.46
C LYS A 156 -12.72 15.67 6.10
N PRO A 157 -13.58 15.38 5.10
CA PRO A 157 -13.40 15.82 3.71
C PRO A 157 -13.33 17.35 3.53
N VAL A 158 -14.26 18.09 4.13
CA VAL A 158 -14.38 19.55 3.96
C VAL A 158 -13.25 20.30 4.68
N ILE A 159 -12.73 19.71 5.75
CA ILE A 159 -11.69 20.31 6.60
C ILE A 159 -10.31 20.02 6.00
N SER A 160 -10.07 18.83 5.46
CA SER A 160 -8.79 18.41 4.87
C SER A 160 -8.29 19.29 3.71
N LEU A 161 -9.15 20.09 3.08
CA LEU A 161 -8.77 21.02 2.02
C LEU A 161 -8.20 22.36 2.54
N LYS A 162 -8.35 22.64 3.84
CA LYS A 162 -7.90 23.87 4.48
C LYS A 162 -6.43 23.75 4.93
N LYS A 163 -5.64 24.82 4.76
CA LYS A 163 -4.21 24.81 5.09
C LYS A 163 -3.94 24.86 6.58
N GLU A 164 -4.85 25.45 7.33
CA GLU A 164 -4.79 25.57 8.79
C GLU A 164 -4.74 24.19 9.45
N VAL A 165 -5.33 23.19 8.80
CA VAL A 165 -5.32 21.79 9.25
C VAL A 165 -3.96 21.15 9.07
N GLU A 166 -3.30 21.41 7.96
CA GLU A 166 -1.93 20.99 7.74
C GLU A 166 -0.98 21.65 8.74
N GLY A 167 -1.16 22.96 8.97
CA GLY A 167 -0.42 23.70 9.98
C GLY A 167 -0.61 23.11 11.38
N LEU A 168 -1.83 22.75 11.76
CA LEU A 168 -2.10 22.05 13.01
C LEU A 168 -1.34 20.72 13.09
N LEU A 169 -1.41 19.88 12.06
CA LEU A 169 -0.68 18.60 12.04
C LEU A 169 0.83 18.80 12.14
N ARG A 170 1.38 19.85 11.53
CA ARG A 170 2.80 20.19 11.67
C ARG A 170 3.16 20.62 13.09
N ILE A 171 2.29 21.37 13.77
CA ILE A 171 2.47 21.67 15.20
C ILE A 171 2.43 20.37 16.02
N VAL A 172 1.41 19.53 15.82
CA VAL A 172 1.26 18.23 16.49
C VAL A 172 2.51 17.37 16.30
N LEU A 173 3.10 17.37 15.10
CA LEU A 173 4.21 16.51 14.75
C LEU A 173 5.58 17.09 15.10
N PHE A 174 5.84 18.38 14.96
CA PHE A 174 7.21 18.93 15.01
C PHE A 174 7.45 19.91 16.16
N SER A 175 6.41 20.43 16.81
CA SER A 175 6.56 21.32 17.97
C SER A 175 7.06 20.56 19.19
N LYS A 176 8.04 21.11 19.92
CA LYS A 176 8.59 20.56 21.17
C LYS A 176 7.95 21.23 22.40
N ASP A 177 7.74 22.53 22.28
CA ASP A 177 7.56 23.46 23.39
C ASP A 177 6.13 23.73 23.82
N LEU A 178 5.13 23.08 23.20
CA LEU A 178 3.74 23.32 23.56
C LEU A 178 3.39 22.60 24.88
N PRO A 179 3.08 23.33 25.98
CA PRO A 179 2.52 22.71 27.17
C PRO A 179 1.07 22.30 26.90
N LEU A 180 0.68 21.14 27.40
CA LEU A 180 -0.64 20.57 27.13
C LEU A 180 -1.64 20.96 28.23
N LYS A 181 -2.84 21.37 27.82
CA LYS A 181 -3.91 21.79 28.75
C LYS A 181 -4.39 20.61 29.59
N GLY A 182 -4.38 20.78 30.92
CA GLY A 182 -4.90 19.79 31.87
C GLY A 182 -3.96 18.63 32.19
N THR A 183 -2.71 18.69 31.71
CA THR A 183 -1.67 17.69 31.97
C THR A 183 -0.35 18.40 32.30
N ASN A 184 0.47 17.83 33.18
CA ASN A 184 1.80 18.37 33.50
C ASN A 184 2.88 17.97 32.48
N THR A 185 2.51 17.33 31.37
CA THR A 185 3.41 16.79 30.35
C THR A 185 3.55 17.71 29.16
N SER A 186 4.71 17.69 28.52
CA SER A 186 4.94 18.39 27.25
C SER A 186 4.35 17.61 26.07
N LEU A 187 4.15 18.29 24.93
CA LEU A 187 3.78 17.62 23.67
C LEU A 187 4.83 16.60 23.22
N GLN A 188 6.11 16.78 23.59
CA GLN A 188 7.16 15.79 23.33
C GLN A 188 6.89 14.48 24.09
N ASP A 189 6.60 14.56 25.38
CA ASP A 189 6.40 13.36 26.23
C ASP A 189 5.20 12.54 25.74
N THR A 190 4.09 13.21 25.42
CA THR A 190 2.89 12.54 24.89
C THR A 190 3.13 11.90 23.53
N ARG A 191 3.94 12.52 22.66
CA ARG A 191 4.34 11.91 21.38
C ARG A 191 5.24 10.70 21.58
N GLU A 192 6.20 10.77 22.49
CA GLU A 192 7.09 9.66 22.81
C GLU A 192 6.28 8.46 23.31
N GLU A 193 5.38 8.69 24.27
CA GLU A 193 4.49 7.66 24.81
C GLU A 193 3.60 7.05 23.72
N LEU A 194 2.99 7.89 22.88
CA LEU A 194 2.19 7.42 21.75
C LEU A 194 3.02 6.58 20.76
N ALA A 195 4.20 7.06 20.37
CA ALA A 195 5.07 6.36 19.43
C ALA A 195 5.54 5.02 20.00
N GLN A 196 5.87 4.95 21.29
CA GLN A 196 6.23 3.70 21.95
C GLN A 196 5.07 2.69 21.93
N ASN A 197 3.87 3.12 22.36
CA ASN A 197 2.66 2.29 22.34
C ASN A 197 2.35 1.74 20.94
N LEU A 198 2.49 2.58 19.91
CA LEU A 198 2.27 2.18 18.52
C LEU A 198 3.32 1.16 18.01
N ARG A 199 4.60 1.30 18.39
CA ARG A 199 5.65 0.34 17.99
C ARG A 199 5.49 -1.02 18.65
N GLU A 200 5.05 -1.07 19.90
CA GLU A 200 4.80 -2.32 20.63
C GLU A 200 3.69 -3.15 19.96
N GLY A 201 2.66 -2.50 19.44
CA GLY A 201 1.54 -3.13 18.73
C GLY A 201 1.89 -3.75 17.36
N ARG A 202 3.08 -3.51 16.80
CA ARG A 202 3.47 -3.96 15.45
C ARG A 202 4.05 -5.39 15.39
N LYS A 203 4.54 -5.92 16.52
CA LYS A 203 5.37 -7.15 16.55
C LYS A 203 4.64 -8.45 16.13
N ARG A 204 3.31 -8.45 16.01
CA ARG A 204 2.49 -9.66 15.80
C ARG A 204 1.89 -9.67 14.39
N GLY A 205 2.34 -10.59 13.53
CA GLY A 205 1.73 -10.85 12.21
C GLY A 205 2.70 -10.97 11.03
N VAL A 206 3.98 -10.63 11.20
CA VAL A 206 4.97 -10.67 10.10
C VAL A 206 5.48 -12.09 9.81
N VAL A 207 5.75 -12.87 10.85
CA VAL A 207 6.31 -14.23 10.72
C VAL A 207 5.42 -15.18 9.91
N PRO A 208 4.10 -15.28 10.18
CA PRO A 208 3.21 -16.15 9.41
C PRO A 208 3.19 -15.80 7.91
N VAL A 209 3.39 -14.53 7.57
CA VAL A 209 3.38 -14.10 6.17
C VAL A 209 4.64 -14.57 5.48
N PHE A 210 5.81 -14.39 6.09
CA PHE A 210 7.04 -14.91 5.50
C PHE A 210 7.00 -16.43 5.31
N ILE A 211 6.39 -17.16 6.25
CA ILE A 211 6.16 -18.60 6.12
C ILE A 211 5.23 -18.90 4.94
N ALA A 212 4.10 -18.20 4.83
CA ALA A 212 3.15 -18.40 3.73
C ALA A 212 3.74 -18.03 2.36
N THR A 213 4.52 -16.94 2.28
CA THR A 213 5.25 -16.54 1.06
C THR A 213 6.32 -17.58 0.71
N ALA A 214 7.10 -18.06 1.68
CA ALA A 214 8.09 -19.12 1.44
C ALA A 214 7.42 -20.41 0.95
N TRP A 215 6.26 -20.76 1.50
CA TRP A 215 5.47 -21.90 1.05
C TRP A 215 4.98 -21.73 -0.39
N PHE A 216 4.48 -20.54 -0.77
CA PHE A 216 4.12 -20.26 -2.16
C PHE A 216 5.32 -20.39 -3.12
N LEU A 217 6.49 -19.87 -2.74
CA LEU A 217 7.72 -19.98 -3.53
C LEU A 217 8.18 -21.45 -3.66
N PHE A 218 8.03 -22.24 -2.60
CA PHE A 218 8.32 -23.66 -2.61
C PHE A 218 7.38 -24.43 -3.54
N SER A 219 6.06 -24.18 -3.46
CA SER A 219 5.08 -24.73 -4.40
C SER A 219 5.43 -24.38 -5.85
N LEU A 220 5.76 -23.11 -6.11
CA LEU A 220 6.15 -22.66 -7.45
C LEU A 220 7.42 -23.35 -7.95
N ALA A 221 8.42 -23.54 -7.11
CA ALA A 221 9.65 -24.25 -7.48
C ALA A 221 9.37 -25.70 -7.88
N ILE A 222 8.53 -26.41 -7.11
CA ILE A 222 8.13 -27.79 -7.43
C ILE A 222 7.31 -27.84 -8.72
N SER A 223 6.37 -26.93 -8.93
CA SER A 223 5.57 -26.90 -10.17
C SER A 223 6.43 -26.58 -11.38
N ILE A 224 7.44 -25.70 -11.27
CA ILE A 224 8.42 -25.47 -12.34
C ILE A 224 9.20 -26.75 -12.62
N GLN A 225 9.76 -27.39 -11.59
CA GLN A 225 10.52 -28.64 -11.76
C GLN A 225 9.67 -29.73 -12.40
N THR A 226 8.41 -29.86 -12.00
CA THR A 226 7.50 -30.89 -12.51
C THR A 226 7.10 -30.61 -13.96
N ALA A 227 6.78 -29.36 -14.30
CA ALA A 227 6.45 -28.98 -15.68
C ALA A 227 7.62 -29.21 -16.65
N PHE A 228 8.86 -28.87 -16.27
CA PHE A 228 10.04 -29.14 -17.11
C PHE A 228 10.56 -30.58 -17.02
N GLY A 229 10.12 -31.36 -16.03
CA GLY A 229 10.36 -32.81 -15.97
C GLY A 229 9.47 -33.59 -16.94
N PHE A 230 8.21 -33.15 -17.08
CA PHE A 230 7.21 -33.75 -17.97
C PHE A 230 6.81 -32.75 -19.08
N ILE A 231 7.81 -32.36 -19.89
CA ILE A 231 7.62 -31.41 -20.99
C ILE A 231 6.54 -31.94 -21.94
N GLY A 232 5.61 -31.06 -22.31
CA GLY A 232 4.51 -31.39 -23.21
C GLY A 232 3.25 -31.87 -22.49
N GLU A 233 3.31 -32.26 -21.21
CA GLU A 233 2.12 -32.66 -20.47
C GLU A 233 1.22 -31.46 -20.15
N ASN A 234 0.01 -31.50 -20.69
CA ASN A 234 -0.94 -30.41 -20.63
C ASN A 234 -1.34 -30.08 -19.18
N ALA A 235 -1.56 -31.11 -18.36
CA ALA A 235 -1.92 -30.97 -16.95
C ALA A 235 -0.91 -30.13 -16.16
N GLN A 236 0.38 -30.43 -16.31
CA GLN A 236 1.46 -29.76 -15.59
C GLN A 236 1.66 -28.33 -16.04
N ALA A 237 1.57 -28.08 -17.35
CA ALA A 237 1.66 -26.75 -17.94
C ALA A 237 0.59 -25.80 -17.38
N HIS A 238 -0.64 -26.30 -17.25
CA HIS A 238 -1.74 -25.51 -16.72
C HIS A 238 -1.62 -25.33 -15.21
N ASP A 239 -1.20 -26.34 -14.46
CA ASP A 239 -0.94 -26.16 -13.02
C ASP A 239 0.09 -25.04 -12.79
N LEU A 240 1.19 -25.05 -13.55
CA LEU A 240 2.18 -23.98 -13.52
C LEU A 240 1.61 -22.61 -13.94
N ALA A 241 0.82 -22.55 -15.01
CA ALA A 241 0.19 -21.30 -15.47
C ALA A 241 -0.71 -20.67 -14.39
N LEU A 242 -1.42 -21.48 -13.60
CA LEU A 242 -2.22 -21.00 -12.46
C LEU A 242 -1.32 -20.33 -11.41
N GLY A 243 -0.18 -20.94 -11.09
CA GLY A 243 0.83 -20.38 -10.20
C GLY A 243 1.37 -19.04 -10.67
N LEU A 244 1.73 -18.94 -11.95
CA LEU A 244 2.21 -17.69 -12.56
C LEU A 244 1.13 -16.60 -12.55
N LEU A 245 -0.13 -16.96 -12.82
CA LEU A 245 -1.26 -16.03 -12.80
C LEU A 245 -1.44 -15.39 -11.42
N LEU A 246 -1.19 -16.15 -10.36
CA LEU A 246 -1.37 -15.74 -8.96
C LEU A 246 -0.09 -15.17 -8.31
N ALA A 247 1.03 -15.12 -9.04
CA ALA A 247 2.34 -14.71 -8.54
C ALA A 247 2.40 -13.24 -8.04
N TRP A 248 1.50 -12.37 -8.49
CA TRP A 248 1.39 -11.01 -7.97
C TRP A 248 0.77 -10.95 -6.56
N MET A 249 0.01 -11.95 -6.13
CA MET A 249 -0.69 -11.94 -4.84
C MET A 249 0.28 -12.00 -3.64
N PRO A 250 1.28 -12.90 -3.60
CA PRO A 250 2.32 -12.84 -2.57
C PRO A 250 2.98 -11.46 -2.44
N VAL A 251 3.24 -10.79 -3.57
CA VAL A 251 3.81 -9.44 -3.59
C VAL A 251 2.85 -8.44 -2.93
N LEU A 252 1.56 -8.49 -3.28
CA LEU A 252 0.53 -7.63 -2.69
C LEU A 252 0.41 -7.83 -1.17
N ILE A 253 0.40 -9.08 -0.70
CA ILE A 253 0.30 -9.39 0.73
C ILE A 253 1.55 -8.88 1.46
N LEU A 254 2.74 -9.15 0.94
CA LEU A 254 4.00 -8.68 1.53
C LEU A 254 4.04 -7.14 1.60
N CYS A 255 3.68 -6.45 0.50
CA CYS A 255 3.54 -5.00 0.46
C CYS A 255 2.58 -4.48 1.53
N SER A 256 1.41 -5.11 1.69
CA SER A 256 0.36 -4.70 2.63
C SER A 256 0.82 -4.76 4.09
N ILE A 257 1.80 -5.61 4.41
CA ILE A 257 2.37 -5.72 5.76
C ILE A 257 3.46 -4.70 6.00
N VAL A 258 4.26 -4.38 4.98
CA VAL A 258 5.20 -3.25 5.08
C VAL A 258 4.43 -1.95 5.29
N ASP A 259 3.29 -1.80 4.60
CA ASP A 259 2.34 -0.69 4.79
C ASP A 259 1.55 -0.78 6.11
N ARG A 260 1.47 -1.94 6.79
CA ARG A 260 0.70 -2.05 8.04
C ARG A 260 1.46 -1.41 9.22
N ASN A 261 0.80 -0.48 9.91
CA ASN A 261 1.18 -0.05 11.25
C ASN A 261 -0.04 -0.16 12.18
N PRO A 262 0.16 -0.51 13.46
CA PRO A 262 -0.22 -1.72 14.24
C PRO A 262 -1.59 -2.43 14.07
N VAL A 263 -1.86 -3.45 14.90
CA VAL A 263 -2.90 -4.49 14.71
C VAL A 263 -4.36 -3.99 14.86
N ALA A 264 -4.62 -2.96 15.67
CA ALA A 264 -5.97 -2.46 15.97
C ALA A 264 -6.20 -1.05 15.39
N SER A 265 -6.74 -0.97 14.17
CA SER A 265 -6.96 0.29 13.44
C SER A 265 -7.80 1.30 14.22
N GLU A 266 -8.81 0.84 14.96
CA GLU A 266 -9.72 1.70 15.72
C GLU A 266 -9.10 2.29 17.00
N ASP A 267 -8.28 1.52 17.71
CA ASP A 267 -7.58 2.02 18.92
C ASP A 267 -6.56 3.10 18.56
N ILE A 268 -5.80 2.87 17.48
CA ILE A 268 -4.85 3.85 16.94
C ILE A 268 -5.58 5.12 16.52
N ARG A 269 -6.72 5.00 15.84
CA ARG A 269 -7.54 6.15 15.41
C ARG A 269 -7.94 7.01 16.62
N LYS A 270 -8.40 6.37 17.71
CA LYS A 270 -8.77 7.07 18.96
C LYS A 270 -7.57 7.77 19.59
N ARG A 271 -6.41 7.11 19.65
CA ARG A 271 -5.18 7.69 20.20
C ARG A 271 -4.64 8.87 19.36
N LEU A 272 -4.67 8.74 18.03
CA LEU A 272 -4.28 9.83 17.12
C LEU A 272 -5.21 11.03 17.24
N ASN A 273 -6.53 10.79 17.29
CA ASN A 273 -7.50 11.85 17.52
C ASN A 273 -7.31 12.50 18.89
N GLY A 274 -7.06 11.71 19.94
CA GLY A 274 -6.76 12.23 21.28
C GLY A 274 -5.55 13.17 21.29
N LEU A 275 -4.47 12.83 20.57
CA LEU A 275 -3.31 13.72 20.44
C LEU A 275 -3.68 15.03 19.72
N VAL A 276 -4.44 14.96 18.63
CA VAL A 276 -4.87 16.16 17.88
C VAL A 276 -5.80 17.04 18.72
N ASP A 277 -6.75 16.44 19.42
CA ASP A 277 -7.72 17.13 20.27
C ASP A 277 -7.03 17.84 21.45
N LEU A 278 -6.03 17.19 22.09
CA LEU A 278 -5.20 17.80 23.13
C LEU A 278 -4.47 19.06 22.64
N VAL A 279 -3.93 19.04 21.42
CA VAL A 279 -3.28 20.22 20.83
C VAL A 279 -4.30 21.30 20.50
N CYS A 280 -5.47 20.94 19.95
CA CYS A 280 -6.56 21.89 19.72
C CYS A 280 -6.98 22.62 21.00
N TRP A 281 -7.18 21.88 22.10
CA TRP A 281 -7.56 22.46 23.40
C TRP A 281 -6.46 23.35 24.00
N SER A 282 -5.20 22.99 23.78
CA SER A 282 -4.04 23.76 24.25
C SER A 282 -3.89 25.07 23.48
N LEU A 283 -4.04 25.04 22.15
CA LEU A 283 -4.01 26.23 21.30
C LEU A 283 -5.24 27.14 21.47
N ALA A 284 -6.38 26.58 21.90
CA ALA A 284 -7.58 27.36 22.23
C ALA A 284 -7.43 28.16 23.53
N ASN A 285 -6.48 27.80 24.40
CA ASN A 285 -6.21 28.56 25.62
C ASN A 285 -5.25 29.72 25.32
N ASN A 286 -5.73 30.95 25.51
CA ASN A 286 -4.96 32.17 25.25
C ASN A 286 -3.62 32.23 26.00
N GLN A 287 -3.55 31.74 27.24
CA GLN A 287 -2.32 31.78 28.03
C GLN A 287 -1.26 30.84 27.44
N ILE A 288 -1.60 29.56 27.27
CA ILE A 288 -0.72 28.55 26.66
C ILE A 288 -0.27 28.96 25.27
N ARG A 289 -1.18 29.52 24.47
CA ARG A 289 -0.89 30.00 23.11
C ARG A 289 0.10 31.17 23.12
N ASN A 290 -0.09 32.14 24.01
CA ASN A 290 0.81 33.28 24.12
C ASN A 290 2.20 32.84 24.62
N ASP A 291 2.25 31.92 25.58
CA ASP A 291 3.49 31.35 26.10
C ASP A 291 4.23 30.57 25.02
N PHE A 292 3.50 29.80 24.19
CA PHE A 292 4.06 29.07 23.06
C PHE A 292 4.64 30.02 22.01
N VAL A 293 3.89 31.06 21.62
CA VAL A 293 4.35 32.07 20.64
C VAL A 293 5.53 32.88 21.18
N ALA A 294 5.57 33.17 22.48
CA ALA A 294 6.65 33.93 23.10
C ALA A 294 8.01 33.25 22.96
N ARG A 295 8.05 31.91 22.92
CA ARG A 295 9.29 31.14 22.75
C ARG A 295 9.94 31.30 21.37
N PHE A 296 9.18 31.74 20.36
CA PHE A 296 9.72 32.00 19.01
C PHE A 296 10.07 33.48 18.80
N ARG A 297 10.01 34.33 19.84
CA ARG A 297 10.20 35.78 19.69
C ARG A 297 11.60 36.14 19.17
N ASP A 298 12.61 35.38 19.56
CA ASP A 298 14.01 35.66 19.26
C ASP A 298 14.45 35.14 17.87
N GLN A 299 13.56 34.42 17.18
CA GLN A 299 13.80 33.87 15.85
C GLN A 299 13.25 34.80 14.75
N PRO A 300 13.89 34.84 13.56
CA PRO A 300 13.45 35.70 12.47
C PRO A 300 12.02 35.37 11.99
N GLU A 301 11.57 34.14 12.18
CA GLU A 301 10.23 33.69 11.79
C GLU A 301 9.15 33.91 12.87
N GLY A 302 9.50 34.40 14.06
CA GLY A 302 8.60 34.62 15.19
C GLY A 302 7.30 35.39 14.86
N PRO A 303 7.35 36.53 14.15
CA PRO A 303 6.16 37.28 13.77
C PRO A 303 5.20 36.47 12.89
N ARG A 304 5.75 35.70 11.95
CA ARG A 304 4.99 34.83 11.05
C ARG A 304 4.39 33.64 11.80
N MET A 305 5.11 33.07 12.76
CA MET A 305 4.62 32.02 13.64
C MET A 305 3.41 32.49 14.44
N ARG A 306 3.47 33.69 15.02
CA ARG A 306 2.34 34.28 15.76
C ARG A 306 1.06 34.38 14.92
N GLU A 307 1.16 34.97 13.73
CA GLU A 307 0.02 35.11 12.83
C GLU A 307 -0.55 33.75 12.41
N TRP A 308 0.33 32.78 12.18
CA TRP A 308 -0.05 31.44 11.76
C TRP A 308 -0.74 30.64 12.88
N VAL A 309 -0.19 30.68 14.09
CA VAL A 309 -0.77 30.02 15.27
C VAL A 309 -2.14 30.62 15.62
N GLU A 310 -2.32 31.94 15.50
CA GLU A 310 -3.62 32.59 15.72
C GLU A 310 -4.65 32.09 14.71
N LYS A 311 -4.30 32.02 13.42
CA LYS A 311 -5.18 31.47 12.37
C LYS A 311 -5.59 30.03 12.67
N ILE A 312 -4.65 29.17 13.07
CA ILE A 312 -4.93 27.78 13.44
C ILE A 312 -5.85 27.71 14.66
N ALA A 313 -5.60 28.53 15.69
CA ALA A 313 -6.40 28.56 16.91
C ALA A 313 -7.86 28.96 16.63
N THR A 314 -8.12 29.86 15.68
CA THR A 314 -9.52 30.18 15.29
C THR A 314 -10.24 29.02 14.62
N MET A 315 -9.51 28.12 13.95
CA MET A 315 -10.05 26.95 13.26
C MET A 315 -10.15 25.71 14.16
N SER A 316 -9.44 25.68 15.30
CA SER A 316 -9.29 24.47 16.15
C SER A 316 -10.64 23.88 16.58
N GLN A 317 -11.62 24.72 16.93
CA GLN A 317 -12.98 24.30 17.31
C GLN A 317 -13.71 23.53 16.20
N HIS A 318 -13.40 23.81 14.93
CA HIS A 318 -14.02 23.11 13.79
C HIS A 318 -13.28 21.81 13.45
N ILE A 319 -12.02 21.68 13.87
CA ILE A 319 -11.17 20.50 13.62
C ILE A 319 -11.44 19.42 14.67
N GLU A 320 -11.66 19.84 15.91
CA GLU A 320 -11.89 19.00 17.09
C GLU A 320 -12.89 17.85 16.84
N GLY A 321 -12.58 16.70 17.46
CA GLY A 321 -13.45 15.54 17.55
C GLY A 321 -13.51 14.72 16.26
N ASN A 322 -12.93 13.52 16.26
CA ASN A 322 -12.91 12.60 15.10
C ASN A 322 -12.24 13.19 13.84
N PHE A 323 -11.09 13.85 14.00
CA PHE A 323 -10.31 14.36 12.86
C PHE A 323 -10.01 13.26 11.82
N PHE A 324 -9.48 12.13 12.29
CA PHE A 324 -9.32 10.88 11.55
C PHE A 324 -10.60 10.04 11.64
N VAL A 325 -11.17 9.70 10.48
CA VAL A 325 -12.51 9.12 10.37
C VAL A 325 -12.46 7.60 10.17
N SER A 326 -11.78 7.14 9.12
CA SER A 326 -11.74 5.71 8.78
C SER A 326 -10.33 5.27 8.38
N PHE A 327 -10.04 3.99 8.56
CA PHE A 327 -8.81 3.40 8.04
C PHE A 327 -8.86 3.34 6.50
N ALA A 328 -7.75 3.68 5.85
CA ALA A 328 -7.58 3.74 4.39
C ALA A 328 -6.25 3.16 3.87
N GLY A 329 -5.36 2.74 4.78
CA GLY A 329 -4.12 2.05 4.41
C GLY A 329 -4.37 0.77 3.59
N GLN A 330 -3.30 0.20 3.05
CA GLN A 330 -3.28 -1.07 2.32
C GLN A 330 -4.08 -1.06 1.01
N GLY A 331 -4.20 0.10 0.38
CA GLY A 331 -4.89 0.25 -0.90
C GLY A 331 -6.38 -0.09 -0.87
N ARG A 332 -7.03 -0.02 0.31
CA ARG A 332 -8.46 -0.32 0.50
C ARG A 332 -9.39 0.78 0.00
N VAL A 333 -8.95 2.03 0.08
CA VAL A 333 -9.74 3.21 -0.24
C VAL A 333 -9.19 3.88 -1.50
N ARG A 334 -10.09 4.27 -2.41
CA ARG A 334 -9.75 4.98 -3.65
C ARG A 334 -9.42 6.44 -3.37
N TRP A 335 -8.50 7.00 -4.15
CA TRP A 335 -8.10 8.40 -4.10
C TRP A 335 -7.67 8.88 -2.71
N HIS A 336 -7.10 7.96 -1.92
CA HIS A 336 -6.52 8.27 -0.63
C HIS A 336 -5.08 8.75 -0.81
N TYR A 337 -4.80 9.98 -0.38
CA TYR A 337 -3.47 10.61 -0.47
C TYR A 337 -2.68 10.53 0.85
N GLY A 338 -3.39 10.31 1.96
CA GLY A 338 -2.85 10.42 3.31
C GLY A 338 -2.33 11.82 3.66
N ALA A 339 -2.01 12.05 4.94
CA ALA A 339 -1.50 13.33 5.41
C ALA A 339 0.02 13.48 5.20
N ALA A 340 0.77 12.38 5.07
CA ALA A 340 2.23 12.42 5.09
C ALA A 340 2.83 12.93 3.79
N HIS A 341 2.30 12.54 2.63
CA HIS A 341 2.88 12.95 1.36
C HIS A 341 2.95 14.49 1.17
N PRO A 342 1.87 15.27 1.41
CA PRO A 342 1.91 16.74 1.38
C PRO A 342 2.91 17.33 2.39
N ILE A 343 2.83 16.89 3.65
CA ILE A 343 3.70 17.38 4.73
C ILE A 343 5.17 17.14 4.40
N LEU A 344 5.52 15.95 3.92
CA LEU A 344 6.90 15.61 3.53
C LEU A 344 7.37 16.42 2.33
N SER A 345 6.56 16.56 1.28
CA SER A 345 6.91 17.36 0.10
C SER A 345 7.20 18.81 0.49
N ASP A 346 6.42 19.38 1.40
CA ASP A 346 6.62 20.76 1.82
C ASP A 346 7.84 20.94 2.72
N ILE A 347 8.07 20.02 3.66
CA ILE A 347 9.26 19.99 4.52
C ILE A 347 10.54 19.83 3.69
N GLU A 348 10.48 18.97 2.68
CA GLU A 348 11.57 18.77 1.72
C GLU A 348 11.90 20.09 1.00
N ASN A 349 10.88 20.81 0.54
CA ASN A 349 11.06 22.05 -0.20
C ASN A 349 11.44 23.26 0.66
N CYS A 350 11.01 23.34 1.92
CA CYS A 350 11.25 24.52 2.76
C CYS A 350 12.60 24.50 3.46
N TYR A 351 13.10 23.32 3.86
CA TYR A 351 14.28 23.24 4.73
C TYR A 351 15.17 22.05 4.41
N VAL A 352 14.62 20.83 4.38
CA VAL A 352 15.43 19.60 4.40
C VAL A 352 16.25 19.39 3.14
N ALA A 353 15.73 19.71 1.95
CA ALA A 353 16.48 19.51 0.71
C ALA A 353 17.65 20.50 0.54
N ASP A 354 17.55 21.70 1.12
CA ASP A 354 18.60 22.72 1.03
C ASP A 354 19.76 22.46 1.99
N HIS A 355 19.45 21.95 3.19
CA HIS A 355 20.45 21.60 4.20
C HIS A 355 21.03 20.19 3.99
N GLY A 356 20.24 19.28 3.40
CA GLY A 356 20.66 17.91 3.09
C GLY A 356 21.04 17.10 4.32
N ARG A 357 22.24 16.49 4.40
CA ARG A 357 22.66 15.72 5.60
C ARG A 357 23.09 16.66 6.72
N ASN A 358 22.75 16.30 7.95
CA ASN A 358 22.93 17.09 9.17
C ASN A 358 21.98 18.29 9.28
N TRP A 359 20.79 18.19 8.69
CA TRP A 359 19.83 19.29 8.71
C TRP A 359 19.29 19.62 10.11
N LEU A 360 19.46 18.75 11.12
CA LEU A 360 19.00 18.99 12.49
C LEU A 360 20.01 19.75 13.37
N GLN A 361 21.17 20.15 12.84
CA GLN A 361 22.22 20.80 13.64
C GLN A 361 21.71 22.01 14.44
N TYR A 362 20.83 22.82 13.85
CA TYR A 362 20.17 23.95 14.50
C TYR A 362 18.70 23.61 14.74
N GLU A 363 18.44 22.93 15.85
CA GLU A 363 17.13 22.37 16.18
C GLU A 363 16.01 23.42 16.12
N GLU A 364 16.22 24.56 16.77
CA GLU A 364 15.24 25.63 16.89
C GLU A 364 14.79 26.18 15.54
N GLU A 365 15.77 26.53 14.69
CA GLU A 365 15.54 27.01 13.33
C GLU A 365 14.85 25.95 12.45
N ALA A 366 15.33 24.70 12.54
CA ALA A 366 14.76 23.59 11.80
C ALA A 366 13.28 23.39 12.18
N ARG A 367 12.95 23.32 13.47
CA ARG A 367 11.57 23.10 13.94
C ARG A 367 10.65 24.26 13.59
N ALA A 368 11.10 25.50 13.71
CA ALA A 368 10.31 26.67 13.31
C ALA A 368 9.93 26.61 11.82
N ASN A 369 10.91 26.29 10.96
CA ASN A 369 10.69 26.14 9.53
C ASN A 369 9.83 24.92 9.16
N LEU A 370 9.94 23.81 9.89
CA LEU A 370 9.06 22.63 9.73
C LEU A 370 7.60 22.94 10.09
N VAL A 371 7.36 23.73 11.15
CA VAL A 371 6.01 24.10 11.58
C VAL A 371 5.36 25.11 10.62
N LEU A 372 6.11 26.13 10.19
CA LEU A 372 5.61 27.16 9.29
C LEU A 372 5.38 26.65 7.86
N GLY A 373 6.40 25.97 7.32
CA GLY A 373 6.58 25.62 5.91
C GLY A 373 6.13 26.66 4.88
N PRO A 374 6.06 26.29 3.60
CA PRO A 374 5.68 27.23 2.54
C PRO A 374 4.17 27.49 2.56
N VAL A 375 3.74 28.70 2.18
CA VAL A 375 2.30 29.01 1.99
C VAL A 375 1.81 28.39 0.66
N GLY A 376 1.94 27.06 0.52
CA GLY A 376 1.67 26.26 -0.69
C GLY A 376 0.34 25.51 -0.67
N GLU A 377 0.08 24.66 -1.67
CA GLU A 377 -1.18 23.89 -1.84
C GLU A 377 -1.47 22.99 -0.62
N GLY A 378 -2.74 22.83 -0.20
CA GLY A 378 -3.09 22.08 1.02
C GLY A 378 -2.89 20.56 0.92
N LEU A 379 -3.45 19.78 1.87
CA LEU A 379 -3.22 18.33 2.02
C LEU A 379 -3.61 17.43 0.83
N ILE A 380 -4.23 17.93 -0.24
CA ILE A 380 -4.68 17.11 -1.37
C ILE A 380 -4.19 17.73 -2.69
N TRP A 381 -3.17 17.10 -3.28
CA TRP A 381 -2.66 17.41 -4.63
C TRP A 381 -1.97 16.18 -5.22
N PHE A 382 -1.66 16.19 -6.53
CA PHE A 382 -1.07 15.04 -7.20
C PHE A 382 0.36 15.25 -7.63
N ASP A 383 1.22 14.40 -7.08
CA ASP A 383 2.62 14.35 -7.42
C ASP A 383 2.87 13.40 -8.61
N LYS A 384 3.45 13.96 -9.66
CA LYS A 384 3.83 13.21 -10.87
C LYS A 384 4.98 12.23 -10.60
N ARG A 385 5.78 12.42 -9.54
CA ARG A 385 6.84 11.48 -9.13
C ARG A 385 6.25 10.10 -8.79
N GLU A 386 5.02 10.07 -8.29
CA GLU A 386 4.36 8.85 -7.86
C GLU A 386 3.78 8.03 -9.04
N LEU A 387 3.81 8.55 -10.28
CA LEU A 387 3.50 7.78 -11.49
C LEU A 387 4.39 6.52 -11.62
N TRP A 388 5.62 6.58 -11.11
CA TRP A 388 6.51 5.41 -11.11
C TRP A 388 5.96 4.25 -10.29
N GLN A 389 5.24 4.53 -9.18
CA GLN A 389 4.61 3.47 -8.36
C GLN A 389 3.43 2.82 -9.10
N ILE A 390 2.67 3.62 -9.85
CA ILE A 390 1.59 3.12 -10.72
C ILE A 390 2.16 2.22 -11.82
N VAL A 391 3.22 2.67 -12.50
CA VAL A 391 3.89 1.87 -13.55
C VAL A 391 4.48 0.58 -12.97
N SER A 392 5.09 0.63 -11.79
CA SER A 392 5.64 -0.54 -11.12
C SER A 392 4.56 -1.56 -10.78
N ALA A 393 3.42 -1.12 -10.22
CA ALA A 393 2.27 -1.98 -9.96
C ALA A 393 1.72 -2.63 -11.23
N MET A 394 1.63 -1.86 -12.33
CA MET A 394 1.22 -2.39 -13.62
C MET A 394 2.18 -3.46 -14.12
N ILE A 395 3.50 -3.24 -14.06
CA ILE A 395 4.51 -4.21 -14.49
C ILE A 395 4.38 -5.51 -13.70
N ILE A 396 4.25 -5.44 -12.38
CA ILE A 396 4.15 -6.62 -11.51
C ILE A 396 2.98 -7.52 -11.90
N VAL A 397 1.79 -6.94 -12.08
CA VAL A 397 0.59 -7.72 -12.44
C VAL A 397 0.63 -8.13 -13.92
N SER A 398 1.06 -7.23 -14.82
CA SER A 398 1.05 -7.52 -16.26
C SER A 398 2.01 -8.63 -16.62
N CYS A 399 3.25 -8.62 -16.11
CA CYS A 399 4.25 -9.63 -16.43
C CYS A 399 3.89 -11.02 -15.88
N THR A 400 3.26 -11.08 -14.71
CA THR A 400 2.82 -12.36 -14.11
C THR A 400 1.61 -12.95 -14.85
N VAL A 401 0.61 -12.12 -15.17
CA VAL A 401 -0.54 -12.54 -15.99
C VAL A 401 -0.11 -12.88 -17.42
N PHE A 402 0.81 -12.12 -18.02
CA PHE A 402 1.30 -12.36 -19.37
C PHE A 402 2.14 -13.65 -19.45
N GLY A 403 2.93 -13.98 -18.42
CA GLY A 403 3.63 -15.26 -18.37
C GLY A 403 2.66 -16.44 -18.31
N ALA A 404 1.61 -16.36 -17.48
CA ALA A 404 0.54 -17.37 -17.46
C ALA A 404 -0.18 -17.48 -18.81
N PHE A 405 -0.50 -16.34 -19.45
CA PHE A 405 -1.09 -16.29 -20.78
C PHE A 405 -0.20 -16.96 -21.82
N THR A 406 1.10 -16.69 -21.82
CA THR A 406 2.07 -17.27 -22.74
C THR A 406 2.07 -18.80 -22.65
N LEU A 407 2.11 -19.34 -21.42
CA LEU A 407 2.01 -20.79 -21.21
C LEU A 407 0.69 -21.34 -21.76
N SER A 408 -0.46 -20.76 -21.38
CA SER A 408 -1.77 -21.29 -21.82
C SER A 408 -2.10 -21.05 -23.29
N TYR A 409 -1.46 -20.07 -23.95
CA TYR A 409 -1.66 -19.77 -25.38
C TYR A 409 -0.86 -20.71 -26.28
N TYR A 410 0.36 -21.07 -25.86
CA TYR A 410 1.26 -21.94 -26.64
C TYR A 410 1.20 -23.42 -26.24
N THR A 411 0.53 -23.75 -25.14
CA THR A 411 0.23 -25.15 -24.77
C THR A 411 -1.06 -25.59 -25.44
N PRO A 412 -1.16 -26.84 -25.96
CA PRO A 412 -2.39 -27.31 -26.55
C PRO A 412 -3.58 -27.23 -25.59
N THR A 413 -4.65 -26.58 -26.03
CA THR A 413 -4.94 -26.19 -27.41
C THR A 413 -4.42 -24.80 -27.77
N VAL A 414 -3.58 -24.75 -28.81
CA VAL A 414 -2.84 -23.55 -29.20
C VAL A 414 -3.81 -22.42 -29.59
N GLY A 415 -3.47 -21.19 -29.20
CA GLY A 415 -4.26 -20.00 -29.51
C GLY A 415 -5.13 -19.49 -28.36
N LEU A 416 -6.12 -18.68 -28.72
CA LEU A 416 -7.01 -18.04 -27.76
C LEU A 416 -8.19 -18.97 -27.46
N GLY A 417 -8.05 -19.80 -26.43
CA GLY A 417 -9.13 -20.65 -25.88
C GLY A 417 -9.73 -20.07 -24.61
N CYS A 418 -10.62 -20.83 -23.95
CA CYS A 418 -11.27 -20.38 -22.72
C CYS A 418 -10.29 -20.02 -21.58
N ARG A 419 -9.13 -20.70 -21.50
CA ARG A 419 -8.11 -20.48 -20.47
C ARG A 419 -7.35 -19.19 -20.71
N SER A 420 -6.60 -19.12 -21.82
CA SER A 420 -5.82 -17.95 -22.21
C SER A 420 -6.71 -16.71 -22.40
N GLY A 421 -7.91 -16.88 -22.97
CA GLY A 421 -8.92 -15.83 -23.04
C GLY A 421 -9.46 -15.39 -21.67
N GLY A 422 -9.62 -16.32 -20.73
CA GLY A 422 -10.00 -16.00 -19.35
C GLY A 422 -8.99 -15.07 -18.68
N TYR A 423 -7.70 -15.33 -18.85
CA TYR A 423 -6.62 -14.48 -18.32
C TYR A 423 -6.63 -13.09 -18.98
N VAL A 424 -6.87 -13.02 -20.29
CA VAL A 424 -7.01 -11.75 -21.02
C VAL A 424 -8.19 -10.92 -20.52
N ILE A 425 -9.35 -11.56 -20.27
CA ILE A 425 -10.52 -10.87 -19.71
C ILE A 425 -10.18 -10.29 -18.34
N PHE A 426 -9.58 -11.09 -17.44
CA PHE A 426 -9.14 -10.62 -16.12
C PHE A 426 -8.19 -9.42 -16.22
N PHE A 427 -7.22 -9.50 -17.14
CA PHE A 427 -6.25 -8.45 -17.40
C PHE A 427 -6.91 -7.15 -17.88
N ILE A 428 -7.79 -7.24 -18.88
CA ILE A 428 -8.49 -6.07 -19.44
C ILE A 428 -9.34 -5.38 -18.37
N PHE A 429 -10.09 -6.13 -17.55
CA PHE A 429 -10.83 -5.55 -16.44
C PHE A 429 -9.90 -4.86 -15.44
N SER A 430 -8.78 -5.49 -15.07
CA SER A 430 -7.81 -4.91 -14.14
C SER A 430 -7.21 -3.59 -14.65
N VAL A 431 -6.81 -3.55 -15.93
CA VAL A 431 -6.29 -2.33 -16.57
C VAL A 431 -7.38 -1.27 -16.69
N SER A 432 -8.59 -1.66 -17.10
CA SER A 432 -9.73 -0.73 -17.27
C SER A 432 -10.14 -0.09 -15.94
N LEU A 433 -10.12 -0.84 -14.84
CA LEU A 433 -10.36 -0.34 -13.50
C LEU A 433 -9.30 0.71 -13.09
N LEU A 434 -8.01 0.42 -13.29
CA LEU A 434 -6.94 1.36 -13.01
C LEU A 434 -7.07 2.65 -13.84
N VAL A 435 -7.22 2.51 -15.16
CA VAL A 435 -7.36 3.65 -16.08
C VAL A 435 -8.62 4.46 -15.74
N GLY A 436 -9.74 3.79 -15.46
CA GLY A 436 -10.97 4.42 -15.02
C GLY A 436 -10.79 5.23 -13.73
N GLU A 437 -10.12 4.68 -12.73
CA GLU A 437 -9.82 5.39 -11.47
C GLU A 437 -8.96 6.64 -11.72
N LEU A 438 -7.95 6.54 -12.58
CA LEU A 438 -7.08 7.68 -12.95
C LEU A 438 -7.85 8.75 -13.74
N LEU A 439 -8.73 8.36 -14.65
CA LEU A 439 -9.57 9.28 -15.41
C LEU A 439 -10.57 10.00 -14.51
N VAL A 440 -11.32 9.27 -13.67
CA VAL A 440 -12.25 9.88 -12.71
C VAL A 440 -11.48 10.82 -11.80
N TRP A 441 -10.32 10.40 -11.32
CA TRP A 441 -9.48 11.24 -10.49
C TRP A 441 -9.10 12.55 -11.20
N TRP A 442 -8.63 12.46 -12.45
CA TRP A 442 -8.28 13.59 -13.29
C TRP A 442 -9.45 14.56 -13.50
N PHE A 443 -10.64 14.05 -13.82
CA PHE A 443 -11.83 14.88 -14.07
C PHE A 443 -12.42 15.50 -12.80
N SER A 444 -12.28 14.84 -11.65
CA SER A 444 -12.86 15.26 -10.39
C SER A 444 -11.88 15.99 -9.46
N SER A 445 -10.61 16.10 -9.85
CA SER A 445 -9.60 16.78 -9.04
C SER A 445 -9.99 18.24 -8.84
N PRO A 446 -10.16 18.70 -7.59
CA PRO A 446 -10.54 20.08 -7.28
C PRO A 446 -9.39 21.08 -7.49
N VAL A 447 -8.30 20.66 -8.16
CA VAL A 447 -7.16 21.52 -8.49
C VAL A 447 -7.72 22.73 -9.24
N ARG A 448 -7.74 23.85 -8.50
CA ARG A 448 -8.22 25.14 -8.98
C ARG A 448 -7.47 25.47 -10.26
N PRO A 449 -8.13 26.10 -11.24
CA PRO A 449 -7.48 26.68 -12.42
C PRO A 449 -6.40 27.74 -12.09
N ASP A 450 -6.08 27.98 -10.82
CA ASP A 450 -4.94 28.81 -10.43
C ASP A 450 -3.58 28.18 -10.76
N GLN A 451 -3.45 26.84 -10.86
CA GLN A 451 -2.24 26.22 -11.47
C GLN A 451 -2.10 26.55 -12.97
N MET A 452 -3.18 26.96 -13.64
CA MET A 452 -3.16 27.49 -15.02
C MET A 452 -2.79 28.99 -15.08
N LYS A 453 -2.57 29.70 -13.96
CA LYS A 453 -2.06 31.09 -14.01
C LYS A 453 -0.62 31.20 -14.50
N TRP A 454 0.15 30.12 -14.40
CA TRP A 454 1.51 30.11 -14.92
C TRP A 454 1.56 29.83 -16.44
N LEU A 455 0.49 29.24 -17.00
CA LEU A 455 0.23 29.27 -18.45
C LEU A 455 -0.22 30.68 -18.85
N ALA A 456 -1.05 31.35 -18.04
CA ALA A 456 -1.51 32.72 -18.26
C ALA A 456 -0.45 33.83 -18.08
N ARG A 457 0.75 33.55 -17.53
CA ARG A 457 1.86 34.52 -17.44
C ARG A 457 3.00 34.27 -18.42
N GLY A 458 3.03 33.09 -19.07
CA GLY A 458 3.83 32.86 -20.27
C GLY A 458 3.12 33.26 -21.56
N SER A 459 1.88 33.75 -21.44
CA SER A 459 0.92 33.85 -22.53
C SER A 459 1.02 35.13 -23.37
N THR A 460 1.85 36.12 -23.04
CA THR A 460 1.94 37.36 -23.85
C THR A 460 2.49 37.13 -25.26
N ARG A 461 3.11 35.97 -25.56
CA ARG A 461 3.47 35.57 -26.93
C ARG A 461 2.82 34.29 -27.45
N LEU A 462 2.14 33.51 -26.59
CA LEU A 462 1.40 32.30 -26.98
C LEU A 462 -0.12 32.52 -27.07
N GLN A 463 -0.63 33.65 -26.56
CA GLN A 463 -1.99 34.13 -26.86
C GLN A 463 -2.19 34.49 -28.34
N SER A 464 -1.13 34.69 -29.11
CA SER A 464 -1.25 34.92 -30.56
C SER A 464 -1.54 33.64 -31.34
N ILE A 465 -1.41 32.45 -30.72
CA ILE A 465 -1.73 31.18 -31.34
C ILE A 465 -3.14 30.77 -30.87
N SER A 466 -4.13 31.11 -31.70
CA SER A 466 -5.57 30.89 -31.46
C SER A 466 -5.92 29.43 -31.13
N THR A 467 -5.11 28.45 -31.55
CA THR A 467 -5.31 27.03 -31.28
C THR A 467 -5.09 26.64 -29.82
N PHE A 468 -4.21 27.33 -29.08
CA PHE A 468 -3.95 27.00 -27.67
C PHE A 468 -5.07 27.49 -26.74
N ASN A 469 -5.52 28.73 -26.94
CA ASN A 469 -6.69 29.27 -26.24
C ASN A 469 -7.94 28.43 -26.56
N ARG A 470 -8.05 27.92 -27.80
CA ARG A 470 -9.12 26.98 -28.19
C ARG A 470 -9.02 25.65 -27.45
N LEU A 471 -7.83 25.10 -27.23
CA LEU A 471 -7.60 23.86 -26.47
C LEU A 471 -7.88 24.02 -24.97
N GLU A 472 -7.53 25.15 -24.37
CA GLU A 472 -7.79 25.44 -22.93
C GLU A 472 -9.28 25.76 -22.67
N GLN A 473 -9.93 26.53 -23.56
CA GLN A 473 -11.38 26.67 -23.55
C GLN A 473 -12.09 25.34 -23.87
N GLN A 474 -11.51 24.50 -24.72
CA GLN A 474 -12.05 23.18 -25.04
C GLN A 474 -11.88 22.21 -23.88
N SER A 475 -10.80 22.25 -23.10
CA SER A 475 -10.61 21.36 -21.95
C SER A 475 -11.50 21.76 -20.76
N SER A 476 -11.55 23.05 -20.41
CA SER A 476 -12.47 23.56 -19.38
C SER A 476 -13.93 23.44 -19.79
N GLY A 477 -14.24 23.68 -21.06
CA GLY A 477 -15.54 23.40 -21.68
C GLY A 477 -15.87 21.91 -21.71
N MET A 478 -14.89 21.03 -21.94
CA MET A 478 -15.04 19.58 -21.90
C MET A 478 -15.32 19.09 -20.48
N VAL A 479 -14.63 19.58 -19.44
CA VAL A 479 -14.93 19.24 -18.04
C VAL A 479 -16.36 19.64 -17.67
N ARG A 480 -16.78 20.86 -18.04
CA ARG A 480 -18.18 21.30 -17.83
C ARG A 480 -19.18 20.45 -18.62
N ARG A 481 -18.88 20.11 -19.87
CA ARG A 481 -19.71 19.23 -20.71
C ARG A 481 -19.77 17.80 -20.19
N VAL A 482 -18.66 17.27 -19.67
CA VAL A 482 -18.59 15.93 -19.08
C VAL A 482 -19.38 15.92 -17.77
N ASN A 483 -19.24 16.94 -16.91
CA ASN A 483 -20.05 17.04 -15.69
C ASN A 483 -21.55 17.21 -16.00
N SER A 484 -21.93 18.03 -16.99
CA SER A 484 -23.33 18.19 -17.38
C SER A 484 -23.89 16.99 -18.15
N SER A 485 -23.07 16.30 -18.94
CA SER A 485 -23.46 15.05 -19.60
C SER A 485 -23.51 13.89 -18.61
N PHE A 486 -22.67 13.90 -17.58
CA PHE A 486 -22.69 12.97 -16.46
C PHE A 486 -23.97 13.16 -15.63
N GLY A 487 -24.38 14.40 -15.34
CA GLY A 487 -25.68 14.66 -14.71
C GLY A 487 -26.84 14.04 -15.49
N ARG A 488 -26.89 14.29 -16.81
CA ARG A 488 -27.90 13.70 -17.70
C ARG A 488 -27.80 12.16 -17.83
N PHE A 489 -26.59 11.61 -17.82
CA PHE A 489 -26.36 10.17 -17.88
C PHE A 489 -26.76 9.50 -16.57
N LYS A 490 -26.48 10.12 -15.42
CA LYS A 490 -26.92 9.69 -14.10
C LYS A 490 -28.44 9.66 -14.03
N GLU A 491 -29.12 10.73 -14.45
CA GLU A 491 -30.59 10.78 -14.52
C GLU A 491 -31.17 9.64 -15.37
N ARG A 492 -30.58 9.39 -16.56
CA ARG A 492 -31.01 8.26 -17.41
C ARG A 492 -30.78 6.90 -16.78
N LEU A 493 -29.63 6.66 -16.14
CA LEU A 493 -29.35 5.40 -15.47
C LEU A 493 -30.27 5.19 -14.26
N GLU A 494 -30.58 6.26 -13.53
CA GLU A 494 -31.53 6.21 -12.42
C GLU A 494 -32.93 5.83 -12.92
N ASP A 495 -33.40 6.44 -14.01
CA ASP A 495 -34.69 6.08 -14.60
C ASP A 495 -34.72 4.63 -15.12
N ILE A 496 -33.66 4.16 -15.80
CA ILE A 496 -33.54 2.75 -16.24
C ILE A 496 -33.52 1.81 -15.03
N GLY A 497 -32.80 2.16 -13.97
CA GLY A 497 -32.70 1.37 -12.74
C GLY A 497 -34.04 1.25 -12.02
N VAL A 498 -34.76 2.37 -11.89
CA VAL A 498 -36.12 2.40 -11.33
C VAL A 498 -37.05 1.51 -12.15
N GLN A 499 -37.05 1.66 -13.49
CA GLN A 499 -37.88 0.85 -14.38
C GLN A 499 -37.55 -0.65 -14.28
N SER A 500 -36.27 -1.00 -14.18
CA SER A 500 -35.84 -2.40 -14.07
C SER A 500 -36.29 -3.02 -12.75
N ILE A 501 -36.11 -2.32 -11.61
CA ILE A 501 -36.53 -2.79 -10.28
C ILE A 501 -38.05 -2.91 -10.21
N VAL A 502 -38.79 -1.94 -10.77
CA VAL A 502 -40.25 -1.97 -10.82
C VAL A 502 -40.75 -3.12 -11.70
N THR A 503 -40.11 -3.37 -12.83
CA THR A 503 -40.46 -4.48 -13.74
C THR A 503 -40.20 -5.83 -13.08
N ILE A 504 -39.04 -6.00 -12.43
CA ILE A 504 -38.69 -7.23 -11.70
C ILE A 504 -39.62 -7.43 -10.50
N GLY A 505 -39.84 -6.40 -9.69
CA GLY A 505 -40.78 -6.46 -8.55
C GLY A 505 -42.21 -6.77 -8.97
N GLY A 506 -42.63 -6.28 -10.15
CA GLY A 506 -43.92 -6.59 -10.76
C GLY A 506 -44.07 -8.04 -11.21
N LEU A 507 -42.97 -8.76 -11.49
CA LEU A 507 -42.99 -10.19 -11.79
C LEU A 507 -43.31 -11.04 -10.54
N PHE A 508 -42.90 -10.59 -9.36
CA PHE A 508 -43.13 -11.31 -8.10
C PHE A 508 -44.52 -11.06 -7.49
N TYR A 509 -45.18 -9.93 -7.79
CA TYR A 509 -46.50 -9.59 -7.23
C TYR A 509 -47.63 -9.75 -8.26
N ARG A 510 -48.19 -10.97 -8.34
CA ARG A 510 -49.18 -11.34 -9.36
C ARG A 510 -50.62 -10.85 -9.13
N ARG A 511 -50.98 -10.43 -7.90
CA ARG A 511 -52.39 -10.16 -7.50
C ARG A 511 -52.73 -8.69 -7.23
N ASP A 512 -51.74 -7.81 -7.11
CA ASP A 512 -51.94 -6.37 -6.83
C ASP A 512 -50.79 -5.53 -7.45
N ARG A 513 -50.66 -5.66 -8.78
CA ARG A 513 -49.48 -5.22 -9.55
C ARG A 513 -49.31 -3.71 -9.55
N THR A 514 -50.38 -2.93 -9.71
CA THR A 514 -50.30 -1.47 -9.89
C THR A 514 -50.05 -0.74 -8.57
N THR A 515 -50.80 -1.08 -7.53
CA THR A 515 -50.75 -0.39 -6.24
C THR A 515 -49.44 -0.62 -5.49
N ARG A 516 -48.90 -1.86 -5.53
CA ARG A 516 -47.62 -2.20 -4.91
C ARG A 516 -46.42 -1.76 -5.74
N SER A 517 -46.49 -1.82 -7.07
CA SER A 517 -45.47 -1.25 -7.97
C SER A 517 -45.25 0.24 -7.70
N ASN A 518 -46.34 1.02 -7.58
CA ASN A 518 -46.24 2.45 -7.31
C ASN A 518 -45.68 2.75 -5.90
N ARG A 519 -45.95 1.90 -4.91
CA ARG A 519 -45.32 2.01 -3.58
C ARG A 519 -43.83 1.66 -3.63
N LEU A 520 -43.44 0.64 -4.40
CA LEU A 520 -42.04 0.27 -4.60
C LEU A 520 -41.28 1.37 -5.34
N GLU A 521 -41.85 1.91 -6.41
CA GLU A 521 -41.28 3.04 -7.16
C GLU A 521 -41.04 4.25 -6.25
N ARG A 522 -42.04 4.63 -5.43
CA ARG A 522 -41.87 5.75 -4.48
C ARG A 522 -40.77 5.47 -3.45
N LYS A 523 -40.69 4.25 -2.90
CA LYS A 523 -39.62 3.88 -1.96
C LYS A 523 -38.24 3.91 -2.62
N VAL A 524 -38.13 3.42 -3.85
CA VAL A 524 -36.87 3.42 -4.62
C VAL A 524 -36.47 4.85 -4.99
N ARG A 525 -37.41 5.70 -5.45
CA ARG A 525 -37.15 7.11 -5.75
C ARG A 525 -36.80 7.92 -4.49
N GLN A 526 -37.44 7.66 -3.36
CA GLN A 526 -37.12 8.29 -2.08
C GLN A 526 -35.74 7.86 -1.56
N ALA A 527 -35.37 6.58 -1.77
CA ALA A 527 -34.00 6.13 -1.53
C ALA A 527 -33.02 6.86 -2.46
N LEU A 528 -33.29 6.94 -3.77
CA LEU A 528 -32.48 7.64 -4.78
C LEU A 528 -32.31 9.14 -4.50
N GLN A 529 -33.31 9.82 -3.94
CA GLN A 529 -33.17 11.22 -3.51
C GLN A 529 -32.09 11.41 -2.43
N THR A 530 -31.83 10.39 -1.61
CA THR A 530 -30.70 10.39 -0.65
C THR A 530 -29.34 10.32 -1.36
N TYR A 531 -29.30 9.83 -2.60
CA TYR A 531 -28.11 9.67 -3.44
C TYR A 531 -27.86 10.86 -4.39
N HIS A 532 -28.79 11.81 -4.50
CA HIS A 532 -28.64 12.98 -5.39
C HIS A 532 -27.48 13.90 -4.98
N GLY A 533 -27.12 13.91 -3.69
CA GLY A 533 -26.02 14.71 -3.14
C GLY A 533 -24.61 14.14 -3.34
N TYR A 534 -24.46 12.99 -4.01
CA TYR A 534 -23.14 12.36 -4.16
C TYR A 534 -22.29 13.07 -5.19
N SER A 535 -21.02 13.30 -4.84
CA SER A 535 -20.00 13.75 -5.77
C SER A 535 -19.75 12.71 -6.88
N LEU A 536 -19.19 13.14 -8.01
CA LEU A 536 -18.79 12.25 -9.13
C LEU A 536 -17.94 11.07 -8.64
N ARG A 537 -17.03 11.33 -7.68
CA ARG A 537 -16.18 10.31 -7.05
C ARG A 537 -16.98 9.27 -6.29
N GLU A 538 -17.87 9.71 -5.40
CA GLU A 538 -18.66 8.80 -4.57
C GLU A 538 -19.64 7.95 -5.38
N TRP A 539 -20.23 8.55 -6.43
CA TRP A 539 -21.13 7.82 -7.32
C TRP A 539 -20.37 6.74 -8.11
N THR A 540 -19.26 7.10 -8.74
CA THR A 540 -18.46 6.15 -9.53
C THR A 540 -17.85 5.04 -8.66
N ASP A 541 -17.38 5.37 -7.45
CA ASP A 541 -16.90 4.40 -6.45
C ASP A 541 -17.93 3.30 -6.17
N ARG A 542 -19.19 3.71 -5.87
CA ARG A 542 -20.22 2.79 -5.40
C ARG A 542 -20.93 2.02 -6.52
N PHE A 543 -21.21 2.67 -7.64
CA PHE A 543 -22.05 2.09 -8.69
C PHE A 543 -21.26 1.52 -9.87
N VAL A 544 -20.00 1.90 -10.04
CA VAL A 544 -19.18 1.43 -11.16
C VAL A 544 -18.01 0.58 -10.66
N PHE A 545 -17.12 1.16 -9.86
CA PHE A 545 -15.86 0.48 -9.52
C PHE A 545 -16.05 -0.71 -8.57
N LYS A 546 -16.81 -0.57 -7.47
CA LYS A 546 -17.05 -1.68 -6.54
C LYS A 546 -17.72 -2.89 -7.21
N PRO A 547 -18.80 -2.73 -8.00
CA PRO A 547 -19.38 -3.87 -8.72
C PRO A 547 -18.41 -4.52 -9.71
N LEU A 548 -17.67 -3.72 -10.49
CA LEU A 548 -16.71 -4.24 -11.46
C LEU A 548 -15.54 -4.98 -10.79
N GLU A 549 -15.07 -4.52 -9.64
CA GLU A 549 -14.10 -5.24 -8.82
C GLU A 549 -14.61 -6.60 -8.35
N VAL A 550 -15.84 -6.63 -7.83
CA VAL A 550 -16.47 -7.90 -7.41
C VAL A 550 -16.61 -8.84 -8.60
N ILE A 551 -17.06 -8.34 -9.76
CA ILE A 551 -17.17 -9.13 -11.00
C ILE A 551 -15.81 -9.68 -11.41
N ASN A 552 -14.76 -8.85 -11.44
CA ASN A 552 -13.44 -9.29 -11.84
C ASN A 552 -12.80 -10.26 -10.82
N ALA A 553 -13.04 -10.06 -9.53
CA ALA A 553 -12.63 -10.98 -8.48
C ALA A 553 -13.34 -12.34 -8.61
N LEU A 554 -14.65 -12.34 -8.85
CA LEU A 554 -15.42 -13.57 -9.13
C LEU A 554 -14.95 -14.25 -10.42
N TRP A 555 -14.56 -13.48 -11.43
CA TRP A 555 -13.99 -14.00 -12.66
C TRP A 555 -12.66 -14.73 -12.40
N LEU A 556 -11.77 -14.16 -11.58
CA LEU A 556 -10.54 -14.84 -11.18
C LEU A 556 -10.82 -16.11 -10.38
N VAL A 557 -11.77 -16.08 -9.44
CA VAL A 557 -12.20 -17.28 -8.70
C VAL A 557 -12.75 -18.34 -9.64
N TYR A 558 -13.55 -17.94 -10.64
CA TYR A 558 -14.04 -18.83 -11.68
C TYR A 558 -12.89 -19.47 -12.46
N ILE A 559 -11.87 -18.71 -12.87
CA ILE A 559 -10.68 -19.24 -13.54
C ILE A 559 -10.01 -20.33 -12.69
N VAL A 560 -9.75 -20.04 -11.41
CA VAL A 560 -9.11 -20.99 -10.48
C VAL A 560 -9.94 -22.28 -10.38
N ILE A 561 -11.25 -22.18 -10.15
CA ILE A 561 -12.15 -23.34 -10.03
C ILE A 561 -12.23 -24.11 -11.36
N ALA A 562 -12.39 -23.40 -12.47
CA ALA A 562 -12.55 -23.99 -13.79
C ALA A 562 -11.30 -24.75 -14.24
N GLN A 563 -10.13 -24.24 -13.91
CA GLN A 563 -8.85 -24.89 -14.17
C GLN A 563 -8.64 -26.11 -13.27
N THR A 564 -8.94 -25.97 -11.98
CA THR A 564 -8.77 -27.05 -10.98
C THR A 564 -9.68 -28.24 -11.28
N MET A 565 -10.94 -28.00 -11.64
CA MET A 565 -11.92 -29.07 -11.87
C MET A 565 -11.93 -29.61 -13.31
N GLY A 566 -11.24 -28.95 -14.24
CA GLY A 566 -11.28 -29.32 -15.66
C GLY A 566 -12.54 -28.85 -16.39
N ILE A 567 -13.19 -27.76 -15.93
CA ILE A 567 -14.36 -27.17 -16.59
C ILE A 567 -14.04 -26.75 -18.04
N TYR A 568 -12.79 -26.37 -18.31
CA TYR A 568 -12.30 -26.02 -19.64
C TYR A 568 -12.04 -27.22 -20.56
N ASN A 569 -12.30 -28.45 -20.12
CA ASN A 569 -12.10 -29.67 -20.91
C ASN A 569 -13.35 -29.96 -21.77
N THR A 570 -13.65 -29.05 -22.71
CA THR A 570 -14.77 -29.15 -23.67
C THR A 570 -14.27 -28.97 -25.10
N CYS A 571 -15.03 -29.44 -26.08
CA CYS A 571 -14.74 -29.16 -27.50
C CYS A 571 -14.66 -27.66 -27.79
N GLU A 572 -15.48 -26.83 -27.14
CA GLU A 572 -15.48 -25.37 -27.31
C GLU A 572 -14.17 -24.75 -26.83
N CYS A 573 -13.73 -25.11 -25.63
CA CYS A 573 -12.51 -24.56 -25.06
C CYS A 573 -11.25 -25.13 -25.71
N LYS A 574 -11.27 -26.41 -26.13
CA LYS A 574 -10.16 -27.07 -26.83
C LYS A 574 -10.04 -26.68 -28.30
N SER A 575 -11.09 -26.17 -28.92
CA SER A 575 -10.98 -25.74 -30.33
C SER A 575 -10.43 -24.31 -30.48
N SER A 576 -10.10 -23.61 -29.39
CA SER A 576 -9.57 -22.24 -29.41
C SER A 576 -10.38 -21.26 -30.26
N ILE A 577 -11.72 -21.38 -30.25
CA ILE A 577 -12.63 -20.61 -31.12
C ILE A 577 -12.73 -19.11 -30.78
N TRP A 578 -12.15 -18.65 -29.66
CA TRP A 578 -12.19 -17.22 -29.31
C TRP A 578 -11.20 -16.39 -30.16
N GLY A 579 -10.25 -17.05 -30.83
CA GLY A 579 -9.29 -16.42 -31.74
C GLY A 579 -9.46 -16.86 -33.20
N THR A 580 -8.76 -16.18 -34.11
CA THR A 580 -8.77 -16.51 -35.54
C THR A 580 -7.91 -17.71 -35.92
N MET A 581 -6.99 -18.12 -35.03
CA MET A 581 -6.04 -19.23 -35.26
C MET A 581 -6.52 -20.59 -34.72
N GLY A 582 -7.81 -20.70 -34.37
CA GLY A 582 -8.43 -21.93 -33.87
C GLY A 582 -9.41 -22.58 -34.85
N GLY A 583 -10.29 -23.43 -34.33
CA GLY A 583 -11.37 -24.11 -35.06
C GLY A 583 -11.25 -25.63 -35.11
N TYR A 584 -10.17 -26.19 -34.56
CA TYR A 584 -9.88 -27.62 -34.58
C TYR A 584 -9.35 -28.13 -33.24
N VAL A 585 -9.45 -29.44 -33.04
CA VAL A 585 -8.84 -30.16 -31.92
C VAL A 585 -7.94 -31.25 -32.49
N ASP A 586 -6.68 -31.29 -32.09
CA ASP A 586 -5.81 -32.43 -32.38
C ASP A 586 -6.05 -33.51 -31.32
N LEU A 587 -6.60 -34.66 -31.74
CA LEU A 587 -6.99 -35.74 -30.83
C LEU A 587 -5.78 -36.50 -30.25
N GLN A 588 -4.63 -36.50 -30.92
CA GLN A 588 -3.39 -37.09 -30.39
C GLN A 588 -2.69 -36.16 -29.41
N GLN A 589 -2.76 -34.84 -29.66
CA GLN A 589 -2.08 -33.84 -28.82
C GLN A 589 -3.00 -33.18 -27.76
N THR A 590 -4.07 -33.84 -27.34
CA THR A 590 -5.01 -33.28 -26.34
C THR A 590 -4.48 -33.27 -24.91
N THR A 591 -3.63 -34.23 -24.56
CA THR A 591 -3.05 -34.46 -23.22
C THR A 591 -1.55 -34.22 -23.19
N PHE A 592 -0.87 -34.44 -24.31
CA PHE A 592 0.56 -34.28 -24.49
C PHE A 592 0.84 -33.50 -25.78
N THR A 593 2.00 -32.86 -25.92
CA THR A 593 2.37 -32.17 -27.14
C THR A 593 3.84 -32.32 -27.47
N ASP A 594 4.11 -32.46 -28.76
CA ASP A 594 5.41 -32.84 -29.29
C ASP A 594 6.14 -31.64 -29.92
N ASN A 595 5.59 -30.43 -29.74
CA ASN A 595 6.08 -29.22 -30.39
C ASN A 595 7.50 -28.85 -29.88
N PRO A 596 8.51 -28.71 -30.76
CA PRO A 596 9.88 -28.40 -30.37
C PRO A 596 10.06 -27.00 -29.74
N LEU A 597 9.16 -26.05 -30.04
CA LEU A 597 9.24 -24.68 -29.53
C LEU A 597 8.58 -24.50 -28.14
N ILE A 598 7.92 -25.54 -27.62
CA ILE A 598 7.15 -25.40 -26.38
C ILE A 598 8.03 -25.04 -25.17
N ILE A 599 9.23 -25.61 -25.13
CA ILE A 599 10.20 -25.37 -24.05
C ILE A 599 10.59 -23.89 -24.01
N GLN A 600 10.75 -23.26 -25.18
CA GLN A 600 11.12 -21.84 -25.27
C GLN A 600 10.00 -20.97 -24.72
N TYR A 601 8.76 -21.16 -25.16
CA TYR A 601 7.63 -20.37 -24.68
C TYR A 601 7.33 -20.59 -23.18
N TRP A 602 7.46 -21.83 -22.70
CA TRP A 602 7.32 -22.12 -21.27
C TRP A 602 8.43 -21.44 -20.45
N ALA A 603 9.67 -21.52 -20.93
CA ALA A 603 10.80 -20.84 -20.29
C ALA A 603 10.60 -19.32 -20.26
N GLU A 604 10.19 -18.71 -21.37
CA GLU A 604 9.92 -17.28 -21.45
C GLU A 604 8.86 -16.83 -20.45
N GLY A 605 7.71 -17.52 -20.39
CA GLY A 605 6.63 -17.16 -19.47
C GLY A 605 7.03 -17.31 -18.00
N VAL A 606 7.75 -18.38 -17.66
CA VAL A 606 8.26 -18.65 -16.31
C VAL A 606 9.31 -17.63 -15.91
N VAL A 607 10.33 -17.41 -16.75
CA VAL A 607 11.42 -16.47 -16.48
C VAL A 607 10.86 -15.06 -16.29
N LEU A 608 9.95 -14.62 -17.16
CA LEU A 608 9.34 -13.29 -17.03
C LEU A 608 8.61 -13.13 -15.69
N SER A 609 7.74 -14.09 -15.35
CA SER A 609 6.91 -14.02 -14.15
C SER A 609 7.74 -14.14 -12.88
N ALA A 610 8.62 -15.13 -12.81
CA ALA A 610 9.46 -15.40 -11.65
C ALA A 610 10.46 -14.28 -11.40
N THR A 611 11.06 -13.71 -12.46
CA THR A 611 12.00 -12.58 -12.34
C THR A 611 11.29 -11.35 -11.80
N VAL A 612 10.14 -10.97 -12.39
CA VAL A 612 9.41 -9.77 -11.94
C VAL A 612 8.87 -9.95 -10.52
N MET A 613 8.31 -11.11 -10.20
CA MET A 613 7.87 -11.43 -8.83
C MET A 613 9.04 -11.37 -7.84
N GLY A 614 10.17 -12.02 -8.16
CA GLY A 614 11.35 -12.06 -7.30
C GLY A 614 11.96 -10.67 -7.07
N LEU A 615 12.09 -9.87 -8.12
CA LEU A 615 12.56 -8.48 -8.01
C LEU A 615 11.60 -7.63 -7.16
N ALA A 616 10.29 -7.80 -7.34
CA ALA A 616 9.29 -7.08 -6.55
C ALA A 616 9.34 -7.47 -5.07
N MET A 617 9.39 -8.76 -4.76
CA MET A 617 9.56 -9.25 -3.38
C MET A 617 10.86 -8.73 -2.75
N MET A 618 11.97 -8.80 -3.49
CA MET A 618 13.27 -8.29 -3.02
C MET A 618 13.20 -6.79 -2.73
N TYR A 619 12.58 -6.00 -3.60
CA TYR A 619 12.36 -4.57 -3.37
C TYR A 619 11.59 -4.32 -2.06
N VAL A 620 10.49 -5.04 -1.84
CA VAL A 620 9.66 -4.87 -0.63
C VAL A 620 10.42 -5.24 0.64
N VAL A 621 11.19 -6.33 0.62
CA VAL A 621 12.05 -6.72 1.75
C VAL A 621 13.13 -5.67 2.01
N VAL A 622 13.76 -5.14 0.95
CA VAL A 622 14.76 -4.08 1.07
C VAL A 622 14.17 -2.82 1.68
N GLU A 623 12.99 -2.38 1.24
CA GLU A 623 12.29 -1.22 1.81
C GLU A 623 11.93 -1.45 3.28
N TRP A 624 11.44 -2.64 3.61
CA TRP A 624 11.16 -3.01 5.00
C TRP A 624 12.41 -2.94 5.89
N CYS A 625 13.54 -3.48 5.42
CA CYS A 625 14.81 -3.44 6.14
C CYS A 625 15.34 -2.01 6.33
N ILE A 626 15.24 -1.17 5.30
CA ILE A 626 15.70 0.23 5.36
C ILE A 626 14.90 1.03 6.40
N GLN A 627 13.59 0.78 6.47
CA GLN A 627 12.67 1.46 7.37
C GLN A 627 12.67 0.89 8.80
N SER A 628 13.38 -0.23 9.05
CA SER A 628 13.36 -0.94 10.33
C SER A 628 13.71 -0.09 11.55
N HIS A 629 14.65 0.85 11.42
CA HIS A 629 15.09 1.72 12.50
C HIS A 629 13.98 2.68 13.00
N LEU A 630 13.05 3.07 12.13
CA LEU A 630 11.90 3.91 12.47
C LEU A 630 10.84 3.12 13.26
N ASN A 631 10.74 1.83 12.93
CA ASN A 631 9.66 0.93 13.37
C ASN A 631 10.01 0.15 14.65
N THR A 632 11.28 0.13 15.05
CA THR A 632 11.76 -0.66 16.18
C THR A 632 11.48 0.05 17.51
N GLY A 633 10.74 -0.60 18.41
CA GLY A 633 10.38 -0.04 19.73
C GLY A 633 11.57 0.11 20.69
N ASN A 634 12.51 -0.84 20.69
CA ASN A 634 13.71 -0.73 21.50
C ASN A 634 14.69 0.28 20.89
N TYR A 635 14.98 1.36 21.62
CA TYR A 635 15.84 2.44 21.15
C TYR A 635 17.25 1.98 20.78
N HIS A 636 17.84 1.08 21.57
CA HIS A 636 19.19 0.57 21.31
C HIS A 636 19.24 -0.25 20.01
N ASP A 637 18.22 -1.09 19.78
CA ASP A 637 18.09 -1.88 18.55
C ASP A 637 17.83 -0.99 17.34
N ALA A 638 17.05 0.09 17.51
CA ALA A 638 16.83 1.08 16.47
C ALA A 638 18.12 1.80 16.05
N ARG A 639 18.98 2.19 17.00
CA ARG A 639 20.32 2.77 16.69
C ARG A 639 21.18 1.79 15.90
N ARG A 640 21.27 0.54 16.37
CA ARG A 640 22.01 -0.52 15.67
C ARG A 640 21.46 -0.76 14.27
N GLY A 641 20.13 -0.76 14.13
CA GLY A 641 19.43 -0.86 12.86
C GLY A 641 19.79 0.28 11.91
N LEU A 642 19.80 1.53 12.38
CA LEU A 642 20.17 2.70 11.58
C LEU A 642 21.61 2.60 11.06
N VAL A 643 22.57 2.22 11.92
CA VAL A 643 23.97 2.02 11.51
C VAL A 643 24.08 0.93 10.44
N ARG A 644 23.34 -0.17 10.58
CA ARG A 644 23.29 -1.23 9.56
C ARG A 644 22.69 -0.73 8.25
N THR A 645 21.59 0.02 8.31
CA THR A 645 20.95 0.63 7.14
C THR A 645 21.90 1.60 6.42
N ARG A 646 22.65 2.41 7.17
CA ARG A 646 23.69 3.31 6.63
C ARG A 646 24.79 2.53 5.90
N ARG A 647 25.32 1.47 6.50
CA ARG A 647 26.32 0.59 5.86
C ARG A 647 25.76 -0.07 4.60
N PHE A 648 24.53 -0.57 4.66
CA PHE A 648 23.84 -1.17 3.52
C PHE A 648 23.63 -0.17 2.38
N ARG A 649 23.24 1.07 2.68
CA ARG A 649 23.09 2.14 1.67
C ARG A 649 24.41 2.50 1.01
N VAL A 650 25.52 2.52 1.76
CA VAL A 650 26.88 2.69 1.20
C VAL A 650 27.23 1.52 0.28
N LEU A 651 27.04 0.28 0.74
CA LEU A 651 27.38 -0.91 -0.04
C LEU A 651 26.57 -1.00 -1.35
N THR A 652 25.27 -0.68 -1.26
CA THR A 652 24.36 -0.69 -2.42
C THR A 652 24.39 0.60 -3.24
N PHE A 653 25.20 1.58 -2.86
CA PHE A 653 25.29 2.86 -3.55
C PHE A 653 25.63 2.67 -5.03
N TYR A 654 26.60 1.81 -5.35
CA TYR A 654 27.01 1.53 -6.73
C TYR A 654 25.90 0.89 -7.58
N LEU A 655 25.07 0.05 -6.97
CA LEU A 655 23.91 -0.55 -7.66
C LEU A 655 22.79 0.47 -7.88
N ARG A 656 22.60 1.41 -6.95
CA ARG A 656 21.54 2.44 -7.01
C ARG A 656 21.93 3.66 -7.83
N TYR A 657 23.22 3.95 -7.95
CA TYR A 657 23.76 5.07 -8.71
C TYR A 657 23.28 5.10 -10.17
N PRO A 658 23.35 4.01 -10.97
CA PRO A 658 22.85 4.03 -12.33
C PRO A 658 21.34 4.29 -12.37
N PHE A 659 20.55 3.68 -11.47
CA PHE A 659 19.11 3.97 -11.38
C PHE A 659 18.82 5.43 -11.04
N SER A 660 19.53 6.02 -10.10
CA SER A 660 19.42 7.44 -9.77
C SER A 660 19.78 8.31 -10.98
N LYS A 661 20.85 7.97 -11.71
CA LYS A 661 21.23 8.66 -12.95
C LYS A 661 20.21 8.48 -14.08
N VAL A 662 19.59 7.31 -14.21
CA VAL A 662 18.49 7.06 -15.15
C VAL A 662 17.29 7.92 -14.77
N ILE A 663 16.91 7.99 -13.49
CA ILE A 663 15.81 8.85 -13.02
C ILE A 663 16.13 10.32 -13.28
N HIS A 664 17.34 10.78 -12.94
CA HIS A 664 17.79 12.14 -13.27
C HIS A 664 17.86 12.38 -14.78
N GLY A 665 18.21 11.35 -15.57
CA GLY A 665 18.25 11.37 -17.02
C GLY A 665 16.86 11.47 -17.63
N VAL A 666 15.90 10.68 -17.14
CA VAL A 666 14.48 10.75 -17.51
C VAL A 666 13.89 12.08 -17.09
N ASN A 667 14.19 12.58 -15.89
CA ASN A 667 13.78 13.91 -15.46
C ASN A 667 14.41 15.01 -16.30
N SER A 668 15.69 14.90 -16.66
CA SER A 668 16.38 15.84 -17.54
C SER A 668 15.85 15.80 -18.96
N PHE A 669 15.56 14.60 -19.49
CA PHE A 669 14.91 14.38 -20.77
C PHE A 669 13.50 14.95 -20.75
N ARG A 670 12.74 14.74 -19.68
CA ARG A 670 11.46 15.39 -19.44
C ARG A 670 11.65 16.91 -19.44
N HIS A 671 12.58 17.47 -18.68
CA HIS A 671 12.83 18.92 -18.71
C HIS A 671 13.27 19.43 -20.10
N ARG A 672 14.00 18.64 -20.89
CA ARG A 672 14.32 18.94 -22.29
C ARG A 672 13.09 18.87 -23.19
N LEU A 673 12.27 17.83 -23.06
CA LEU A 673 11.01 17.65 -23.78
C LEU A 673 10.02 18.75 -23.44
N TRP A 674 9.94 19.17 -22.18
CA TRP A 674 9.11 20.29 -21.72
C TRP A 674 9.66 21.64 -22.22
N ARG A 675 10.98 21.82 -22.24
CA ARG A 675 11.63 22.96 -22.93
C ARG A 675 11.36 22.97 -24.43
N LEU A 676 11.42 21.82 -25.10
CA LEU A 676 11.09 21.66 -26.52
C LEU A 676 9.61 21.95 -26.79
N LEU A 677 8.72 21.49 -25.91
CA LEU A 677 7.30 21.78 -25.93
C LEU A 677 6.96 23.19 -25.39
N LYS A 678 7.97 23.98 -24.97
CA LYS A 678 7.87 25.31 -24.32
C LYS A 678 6.86 25.38 -23.17
N ILE A 679 6.53 24.24 -22.57
CA ILE A 679 5.76 24.17 -21.34
C ILE A 679 6.77 24.47 -20.25
N LYS A 680 6.53 25.58 -19.54
CA LYS A 680 7.42 26.04 -18.48
C LYS A 680 7.52 24.86 -17.43
N PRO A 681 8.48 24.76 -16.52
CA PRO A 681 8.41 23.75 -15.44
C PRO A 681 7.57 24.27 -14.26
N GLY A 682 6.56 23.50 -13.81
CA GLY A 682 5.89 23.77 -12.53
C GLY A 682 6.94 23.91 -11.42
N ARG A 683 6.59 24.56 -10.30
CA ARG A 683 7.52 24.83 -9.18
C ARG A 683 8.44 23.63 -8.97
N GLU A 684 9.75 23.84 -9.16
CA GLU A 684 10.71 22.74 -9.08
C GLU A 684 10.66 22.18 -7.67
N GLN A 685 10.01 21.03 -7.51
CA GLN A 685 10.07 20.34 -6.23
C GLN A 685 11.49 19.82 -6.08
N LYS A 686 12.14 20.25 -5.00
CA LYS A 686 13.44 19.73 -4.57
C LYS A 686 13.23 18.29 -4.09
N SER A 687 14.26 17.45 -4.22
CA SER A 687 14.21 16.08 -3.71
C SER A 687 15.48 15.80 -2.92
N LEU A 688 15.30 15.33 -1.69
CA LEU A 688 16.36 14.89 -0.82
C LEU A 688 16.95 13.59 -1.38
N VAL A 689 18.21 13.67 -1.80
CA VAL A 689 18.99 12.51 -2.21
C VAL A 689 19.84 12.07 -1.03
N TRP A 690 19.91 10.77 -0.79
CA TRP A 690 20.77 10.23 0.26
C TRP A 690 22.24 10.54 -0.05
N THR A 691 22.94 11.16 0.88
CA THR A 691 24.39 11.40 0.81
C THR A 691 25.09 10.82 2.03
N ARG A 692 26.37 10.50 1.88
CA ARG A 692 27.24 10.13 3.01
C ARG A 692 27.78 11.37 3.72
N TYR A 693 28.27 12.33 2.95
CA TYR A 693 28.93 13.53 3.46
C TYR A 693 27.91 14.61 3.82
N ILE A 694 28.30 15.48 4.75
CA ILE A 694 27.58 16.72 5.05
C ILE A 694 27.54 17.54 3.77
N THR A 695 26.34 17.98 3.39
CA THR A 695 26.09 18.68 2.12
C THR A 695 26.00 20.18 2.29
N PHE A 696 25.69 20.64 3.49
CA PHE A 696 25.57 22.05 3.82
C PHE A 696 26.48 22.36 5.00
N ASP A 697 27.47 23.22 4.76
CA ASP A 697 28.34 23.76 5.80
C ASP A 697 27.67 25.00 6.37
N TYR A 698 27.13 24.88 7.58
CA TYR A 698 26.38 25.97 8.20
C TYR A 698 27.34 27.09 8.58
N LYS A 699 27.15 28.27 8.01
CA LYS A 699 27.80 29.48 8.48
C LYS A 699 26.87 30.15 9.47
N PRO A 700 27.19 30.22 10.77
CA PRO A 700 26.36 30.96 11.70
C PRO A 700 26.23 32.40 11.20
N LEU A 701 24.99 32.87 11.07
CA LEU A 701 24.71 34.28 10.97
C LEU A 701 25.30 34.91 12.23
N ARG A 702 26.47 35.57 12.10
CA ARG A 702 26.91 36.53 13.10
C ARG A 702 25.76 37.53 13.23
N THR A 703 24.99 37.41 14.30
CA THR A 703 24.35 38.58 14.89
C THR A 703 25.45 39.61 15.00
N ASN A 704 25.33 40.70 14.25
CA ASN A 704 26.19 41.86 14.44
C ASN A 704 26.09 42.21 15.93
N GLU A 705 27.11 41.86 16.71
CA GLU A 705 27.54 42.70 17.81
C GLU A 705 27.76 44.08 17.19
N MET A 706 26.72 44.91 17.23
CA MET A 706 26.95 46.33 17.30
C MET A 706 27.69 46.50 18.61
N ASP A 707 28.99 46.78 18.51
CA ASP A 707 29.84 47.23 19.60
C ASP A 707 29.08 48.32 20.37
N PHE A 708 28.42 47.92 21.45
CA PHE A 708 28.05 48.85 22.50
C PHE A 708 29.35 49.07 23.26
N GLU A 709 30.16 50.02 22.78
CA GLU A 709 31.20 50.63 23.60
C GLU A 709 30.53 51.14 24.88
N VAL A 710 30.66 50.32 25.93
CA VAL A 710 30.43 50.75 27.29
C VAL A 710 31.45 51.83 27.55
N LEU A 711 30.98 53.08 27.55
CA LEU A 711 31.74 54.27 27.92
C LEU A 711 32.08 54.17 29.41
N VAL A 712 33.07 53.35 29.74
CA VAL A 712 33.71 53.31 31.05
C VAL A 712 34.50 54.61 31.18
N HIS A 713 33.95 55.55 31.94
CA HIS A 713 34.67 56.73 32.40
C HIS A 713 35.94 56.28 33.16
N GLN A 714 37.10 56.52 32.57
CA GLN A 714 38.38 56.51 33.29
C GLN A 714 38.40 57.64 34.32
N PRO A 715 38.81 57.39 35.59
CA PRO A 715 39.25 58.45 36.47
C PRO A 715 40.74 58.76 36.22
N SER A 716 41.04 60.05 36.10
CA SER A 716 42.38 60.63 35.95
C SER A 716 43.34 60.26 37.09
N PRO A 717 44.67 60.22 36.84
CA PRO A 717 45.67 59.88 37.84
C PRO A 717 46.16 61.11 38.63
N ASN A 718 46.84 60.81 39.74
CA ASN A 718 47.61 61.67 40.67
C ASN A 718 46.79 62.11 41.90
N LEU A 719 47.17 61.82 43.15
CA LEU A 719 48.45 62.10 43.81
C LEU A 719 48.38 61.56 45.27
N HIS A 720 49.54 61.17 45.80
CA HIS A 720 49.92 60.94 47.20
C HIS A 720 49.68 59.59 47.89
N GLU A 721 50.78 58.82 47.90
CA GLU A 721 51.28 58.07 49.05
C GLU A 721 51.36 58.92 50.34
N GLY A 722 50.95 58.30 51.43
CA GLY A 722 51.36 58.58 52.80
C GLY A 722 51.03 57.35 53.65
N SER A 723 52.08 56.62 54.08
CA SER A 723 52.26 55.89 55.35
C SER A 723 51.01 55.25 56.00
N GLU A 724 50.94 53.98 56.41
CA GLU A 724 51.92 53.19 57.17
C GLU A 724 51.26 51.86 57.63
N PHE A 725 52.08 50.89 58.05
CA PHE A 725 51.81 49.69 58.89
C PHE A 725 51.32 48.34 58.27
N LEU A 726 52.29 47.41 58.21
CA LEU A 726 52.28 45.93 58.34
C LEU A 726 51.79 45.46 59.75
N PRO A 727 51.72 44.15 60.10
CA PRO A 727 51.27 42.93 59.39
C PRO A 727 50.48 41.92 60.30
N LEU A 728 50.20 40.71 59.74
CA LEU A 728 50.08 39.38 60.36
C LEU A 728 48.71 38.80 60.81
N ALA A 729 48.47 37.58 60.31
CA ALA A 729 47.88 36.36 60.90
C ALA A 729 46.48 36.38 61.56
N ASP A 730 45.58 35.49 61.10
CA ASP A 730 45.13 34.33 61.88
C ASP A 730 44.16 33.40 61.11
N THR A 731 44.33 32.10 61.32
CA THR A 731 43.38 31.00 61.02
C THR A 731 42.46 30.82 62.26
N PRO A 732 41.28 30.11 62.27
CA PRO A 732 41.18 28.67 61.90
C PRO A 732 39.80 28.09 61.45
N LEU A 733 39.84 26.84 60.94
CA LEU A 733 38.95 25.63 61.09
C LEU A 733 37.40 25.77 60.98
N ILE A 734 36.61 24.86 60.38
CA ILE A 734 36.32 23.46 60.77
C ILE A 734 35.54 22.69 59.65
N HIS A 735 35.88 21.39 59.50
CA HIS A 735 35.21 20.16 58.97
C HIS A 735 33.72 20.16 58.50
N VAL A 736 33.29 19.29 57.57
CA VAL A 736 32.93 17.83 57.73
C VAL A 736 32.73 17.20 56.32
N ARG A 737 33.55 16.23 55.87
CA ARG A 737 33.44 14.73 55.89
C ARG A 737 32.61 14.08 54.75
N GLU A 738 33.33 13.47 53.80
CA GLU A 738 32.89 12.33 52.95
C GLU A 738 33.21 10.99 53.64
N PRO A 739 32.71 9.85 53.14
CA PRO A 739 33.44 8.60 53.22
C PRO A 739 33.76 7.99 51.85
N ASP A 740 35.01 7.52 51.80
CA ASP A 740 35.79 6.94 50.72
C ASP A 740 35.38 5.54 50.23
N GLU A 741 35.93 5.27 49.05
CA GLU A 741 36.27 4.03 48.37
C GLU A 741 36.90 2.92 49.25
N THR A 742 37.03 1.71 48.69
CA THR A 742 38.35 1.03 48.69
C THR A 742 38.48 -0.08 47.65
N HIS A 743 39.61 -0.01 46.96
CA HIS A 743 40.21 -0.94 46.01
C HIS A 743 40.67 -2.29 46.61
N THR A 744 40.88 -3.31 45.76
CA THR A 744 42.21 -3.96 45.57
C THR A 744 42.20 -5.02 44.44
N SER A 745 43.23 -4.98 43.58
CA SER A 745 43.67 -6.04 42.63
C SER A 745 44.73 -6.95 43.32
N PRO A 746 45.50 -7.89 42.68
CA PRO A 746 45.58 -8.36 41.28
C PRO A 746 45.79 -9.90 41.09
N GLY A 747 45.93 -10.39 39.84
CA GLY A 747 46.89 -11.48 39.51
C GLY A 747 46.44 -12.75 38.77
N THR A 748 46.81 -12.83 37.47
CA THR A 748 47.45 -13.95 36.72
C THR A 748 46.76 -15.30 36.39
N ASN A 749 46.65 -15.51 35.06
CA ASN A 749 47.10 -16.64 34.19
C ASN A 749 46.47 -18.06 34.21
N LEU A 750 46.45 -18.60 32.97
CA LEU A 750 46.58 -20.00 32.51
C LEU A 750 45.31 -20.85 32.21
N SER A 751 45.01 -20.91 30.90
CA SER A 751 44.91 -22.12 30.04
C SER A 751 43.90 -23.25 30.27
N ALA A 752 43.40 -23.74 29.13
CA ALA A 752 43.03 -25.12 28.77
C ALA A 752 41.53 -25.54 28.80
N GLU A 753 40.99 -25.72 27.58
CA GLU A 753 40.07 -26.83 27.20
C GLU A 753 40.77 -28.21 27.41
N PRO A 754 40.12 -29.42 27.36
CA PRO A 754 38.73 -29.78 27.05
C PRO A 754 38.10 -30.94 27.90
N ALA A 755 36.82 -31.25 27.62
CA ALA A 755 36.17 -32.59 27.56
C ALA A 755 35.86 -33.50 28.79
N LEU A 756 34.61 -34.02 28.77
CA LEU A 756 34.10 -35.37 29.14
C LEU A 756 33.93 -35.78 30.62
N ARG A 757 32.67 -35.87 31.12
CA ARG A 757 31.80 -37.08 31.21
C ARG A 757 30.78 -37.01 32.37
N ARG A 758 29.52 -37.29 32.01
CA ARG A 758 28.41 -37.96 32.75
C ARG A 758 28.32 -37.79 34.28
N LEU A 759 27.16 -37.32 34.73
CA LEU A 759 26.29 -38.08 35.65
C LEU A 759 24.82 -37.65 35.46
N SER A 760 23.95 -38.64 35.50
CA SER A 760 22.50 -38.59 35.38
C SER A 760 21.83 -38.19 36.70
N SER A 761 20.81 -37.32 36.65
CA SER A 761 19.60 -37.46 37.48
C SER A 761 18.54 -36.41 37.15
N SER A 762 17.34 -36.88 36.79
CA SER A 762 16.05 -36.45 37.35
C SER A 762 15.81 -34.96 37.66
N SER A 763 14.93 -34.31 36.90
CA SER A 763 13.67 -33.71 37.43
C SER A 763 12.94 -32.88 36.36
N ASN A 764 11.66 -33.21 36.17
CA ASN A 764 10.71 -32.44 35.35
C ASN A 764 10.20 -31.20 36.12
N PRO A 765 9.69 -30.17 35.40
CA PRO A 765 9.38 -28.84 35.93
C PRO A 765 7.98 -28.73 36.58
N PRO A 766 7.71 -27.66 37.36
CA PRO A 766 6.45 -27.51 38.09
C PRO A 766 5.32 -26.93 37.23
N ARG A 767 4.13 -27.54 37.38
CA ARG A 767 2.82 -26.98 37.00
C ARG A 767 2.27 -26.18 38.19
N ILE A 768 1.72 -24.99 37.92
CA ILE A 768 0.86 -24.25 38.85
C ILE A 768 -0.60 -24.37 38.36
N SER A 769 -1.45 -24.73 39.32
CA SER A 769 -2.86 -25.06 39.30
C SER A 769 -3.78 -23.82 39.24
N PHE A 770 -4.96 -24.00 38.64
CA PHE A 770 -6.16 -23.23 38.98
C PHE A 770 -7.20 -24.18 39.56
N ASP A 771 -7.69 -23.83 40.75
CA ASP A 771 -8.65 -24.59 41.53
C ASP A 771 -10.10 -24.23 41.13
N SER A 772 -10.97 -25.20 41.29
CA SER A 772 -12.40 -25.17 40.93
C SER A 772 -13.22 -25.57 42.15
N SER A 773 -14.37 -24.93 42.37
CA SER A 773 -15.28 -25.30 43.45
C SER A 773 -16.70 -25.61 42.97
N ARG A 774 -17.16 -26.81 43.37
CA ARG A 774 -18.55 -27.31 43.64
C ARG A 774 -19.44 -27.79 42.47
N SER A 775 -19.44 -29.09 42.14
CA SER A 775 -20.16 -30.28 42.72
C SER A 775 -21.65 -30.13 43.16
N PRO A 776 -22.49 -31.21 43.27
CA PRO A 776 -23.01 -32.14 42.22
C PRO A 776 -24.48 -32.66 42.48
N ARG A 777 -24.94 -33.61 41.63
CA ARG A 777 -25.91 -34.76 41.81
C ARG A 777 -26.90 -34.83 40.61
N SER A 778 -27.32 -35.97 40.04
CA SER A 778 -27.06 -37.42 40.16
C SER A 778 -27.88 -38.17 39.09
N ALA A 779 -27.34 -39.28 38.54
CA ALA A 779 -27.99 -40.55 38.10
C ALA A 779 -29.20 -40.52 37.10
N SER A 780 -29.51 -41.49 36.23
CA SER A 780 -28.98 -42.79 35.76
C SER A 780 -29.93 -43.32 34.65
N ASP A 781 -29.37 -44.06 33.68
CA ASP A 781 -29.91 -45.16 32.85
C ASP A 781 -31.21 -45.09 32.01
N ALA A 782 -31.08 -45.59 30.76
CA ALA A 782 -31.90 -46.65 30.11
C ALA A 782 -32.26 -46.41 28.62
N SER A 783 -31.76 -47.34 27.81
CA SER A 783 -32.11 -47.82 26.45
C SER A 783 -33.55 -47.71 25.93
N LEU A 784 -33.76 -47.54 24.61
CA LEU A 784 -34.34 -48.55 23.66
C LEU A 784 -34.60 -48.03 22.23
N ASN A 785 -34.80 -48.99 21.33
CA ASN A 785 -34.79 -49.02 19.85
C ASN A 785 -36.05 -48.47 19.12
N VAL A 786 -35.85 -47.80 17.95
CA VAL A 786 -36.39 -48.01 16.55
C VAL A 786 -37.96 -48.12 16.34
N PRO A 787 -38.66 -47.98 15.16
CA PRO A 787 -38.58 -47.27 13.85
C PRO A 787 -39.91 -46.50 13.43
N PRO A 788 -40.55 -46.58 12.21
CA PRO A 788 -40.75 -45.44 11.29
C PRO A 788 -42.21 -45.18 10.79
N GLY A 789 -42.42 -44.15 9.93
CA GLY A 789 -43.44 -44.19 8.84
C GLY A 789 -44.57 -43.13 8.78
N TYR A 790 -44.61 -42.36 7.66
CA TYR A 790 -45.74 -41.79 6.87
C TYR A 790 -46.86 -40.93 7.57
N PRO A 791 -47.82 -40.26 6.85
CA PRO A 791 -47.68 -39.08 5.99
C PRO A 791 -48.78 -37.97 6.18
N ARG A 792 -48.73 -36.95 5.30
CA ARG A 792 -49.82 -36.07 4.79
C ARG A 792 -50.35 -34.85 5.61
N GLN A 793 -50.36 -33.73 4.87
CA GLN A 793 -51.40 -32.69 4.74
C GLN A 793 -51.60 -31.63 5.84
N ASN A 794 -51.22 -30.39 5.49
CA ASN A 794 -51.94 -29.09 5.58
C ASN A 794 -53.31 -29.05 6.33
N PRO A 795 -53.74 -27.91 6.93
CA PRO A 795 -53.59 -26.56 6.34
C PRO A 795 -53.46 -25.35 7.31
N GLN A 796 -53.29 -24.16 6.71
CA GLN A 796 -53.61 -22.80 7.23
C GLN A 796 -52.71 -22.20 8.35
N GLN A 797 -51.77 -21.33 7.98
CA GLN A 797 -51.92 -19.86 7.93
C GLN A 797 -50.72 -19.21 7.25
#